data_AF-A0A1K1RMA3-F1
#
_entry.id   AF-A0A1K1RMA3-F1
#
_cell.length_a   1.000
_cell.length_b   1.000
_cell.length_c   1.000
_cell.angle_alpha   90.00
_cell.angle_beta   90.00
_cell.angle_gamma   90.00
#
_symmetry.space_group_name_H-M   'P 1'
#
loop_
_entity.id
_entity.type
_entity.pdbx_description
1 polymer ?
#
loop_
_entity_poly.entity_id
_entity_poly.type
_entity_poly.pdbx_seq_one_letter_code
_entity_poly.pdbx_strand_id
1 'polypeptide(L)'
;MSADLWRVLDRHRKNPGFAGREEELKALTGLLGPRPAGVRLVTLTGPAGIGKTRLFAQWWEQLPPGGPAVVAGRAERTAPPFEVFSDALDGWLRQLPEPPLDEDGMVRLAGIFPALPGHRPASGGGRADAVFAAIRALLLRAAGPDGLVLFCDDMHWADPESLALLEFLCREPPAVPILIVLAYRSAQAGAGLTAVAETARRHGVLHALELGGLAETEADRLLPPGLDVPARRALYREGDGNPGLLRALAGAEPPAGYLGSAELRTGLPPVLTDAPAGDLSRLSREAWPTAHAAAVCGDPFDPAMAGWVAAAEPDQLRESLGELRRCGVLEPAPDGRLSFRDPVLRAGAYHASGSGWRRDAHARAVSWLERAGAGAEAQAQHLEHIAVTGDAVSARVLTEAARDTLSRSPGRAARWLERAAQLLRGEPAGEDRLALGRALTLSGRFAEAERVLLAVDLPEAGRWRAKVYRFLGRYSEAAHETRVRRPSAGVRAELLATAMECHGWQDATPADDLAREPSAGEAAVCSLLAAAWGRLDRRDGLARHTERATALVDRLGDEHLVPELETLRWLAEAEWRLGRPGDAARHLARGRRLASEFGQHFLRSRFSAGLGRLALAAGELDAAAYHTEEAMGCAEILASPALLVEAQVLRAGLGVATGDVETGVLYAQRAVEFASRLEDANLDLARRTLHQARTARAEPSAASHTLKLLSHREEQIALLVSEGRTNQQIARELDLSHKTVETYLGRIFKKLGISARTQVAHLVGVAGG
;
A
#
# COMPACT_ATOMS: atom_id res chain seq x y z
N MET A 1 15.66 4.91 -22.66
CA MET A 1 16.16 3.64 -22.10
C MET A 1 16.50 3.96 -20.67
N SER A 2 15.84 3.40 -19.65
CA SER A 2 16.52 3.34 -18.35
C SER A 2 17.81 2.59 -18.61
N ALA A 3 18.91 3.33 -18.49
CA ALA A 3 20.21 2.77 -18.73
C ALA A 3 20.54 1.70 -17.67
N ASP A 4 19.78 1.61 -16.59
CA ASP A 4 20.15 0.82 -15.42
C ASP A 4 19.60 -0.61 -15.43
N LEU A 5 18.35 -0.88 -15.83
CA LEU A 5 17.85 -2.27 -15.90
C LEU A 5 18.57 -3.07 -17.00
N TRP A 6 18.76 -2.49 -18.18
CA TRP A 6 19.51 -3.16 -19.26
C TRP A 6 20.98 -3.39 -18.90
N ARG A 7 21.64 -2.43 -18.22
CA ARG A 7 22.99 -2.64 -17.69
C ARG A 7 23.02 -3.78 -16.67
N VAL A 8 21.99 -3.91 -15.82
CA VAL A 8 21.88 -5.00 -14.84
C VAL A 8 21.67 -6.34 -15.52
N LEU A 9 20.75 -6.43 -16.49
CA LEU A 9 20.49 -7.64 -17.27
C LEU A 9 21.73 -8.05 -18.08
N ASP A 10 22.38 -7.13 -18.78
CA ASP A 10 23.61 -7.40 -19.54
C ASP A 10 24.78 -7.79 -18.64
N ARG A 11 24.96 -7.10 -17.50
CA ARG A 11 25.95 -7.49 -16.49
C ARG A 11 25.66 -8.90 -15.99
N HIS A 12 24.39 -9.23 -15.81
CA HIS A 12 24.02 -10.56 -15.37
C HIS A 12 24.30 -11.62 -16.43
N ARG A 13 23.91 -11.41 -17.68
CA ARG A 13 24.25 -12.30 -18.80
C ARG A 13 25.75 -12.56 -18.89
N LYS A 14 26.57 -11.51 -18.75
CA LYS A 14 28.03 -11.59 -18.91
C LYS A 14 28.78 -12.14 -17.67
N ASN A 15 28.10 -12.41 -16.57
CA ASN A 15 28.76 -12.84 -15.32
C ASN A 15 28.65 -14.36 -15.13
N PRO A 16 29.75 -15.11 -14.94
CA PRO A 16 29.75 -16.57 -14.89
C PRO A 16 29.14 -17.21 -13.62
N GLY A 17 28.74 -16.43 -12.62
CA GLY A 17 28.12 -17.00 -11.40
C GLY A 17 26.61 -17.23 -11.54
N PHE A 18 26.16 -18.35 -12.11
CA PHE A 18 24.77 -18.82 -12.05
C PHE A 18 24.74 -20.29 -11.63
N ALA A 19 23.79 -20.69 -10.79
CA ALA A 19 23.70 -22.07 -10.32
C ALA A 19 22.25 -22.48 -10.01
N GLY A 20 21.95 -23.75 -10.29
CA GLY A 20 20.63 -24.35 -10.12
C GLY A 20 19.59 -23.82 -11.10
N ARG A 21 18.32 -24.03 -10.76
CA ARG A 21 17.13 -23.53 -11.48
C ARG A 21 16.86 -24.15 -12.85
N GLU A 22 17.35 -25.36 -13.09
CA GLU A 22 17.17 -26.06 -14.35
C GLU A 22 15.69 -26.31 -14.66
N GLU A 23 14.88 -26.61 -13.66
CA GLU A 23 13.43 -26.81 -13.81
C GLU A 23 12.69 -25.51 -14.14
N GLU A 24 13.02 -24.40 -13.47
CA GLU A 24 12.40 -23.10 -13.75
C GLU A 24 12.82 -22.56 -15.13
N LEU A 25 14.08 -22.74 -15.53
CA LEU A 25 14.57 -22.43 -16.88
C LEU A 25 13.86 -23.26 -17.94
N LYS A 26 13.67 -24.56 -17.68
CA LYS A 26 12.93 -25.47 -18.56
C LYS A 26 11.46 -25.11 -18.63
N ALA A 27 10.84 -24.68 -17.54
CA ALA A 27 9.46 -24.20 -17.52
C ALA A 27 9.30 -22.95 -18.40
N LEU A 28 10.16 -21.93 -18.22
CA LEU A 28 10.15 -20.73 -19.06
C LEU A 28 10.39 -21.05 -20.54
N THR A 29 11.31 -21.95 -20.85
CA THR A 29 11.61 -22.39 -22.22
C THR A 29 10.47 -23.20 -22.82
N GLY A 30 9.87 -24.09 -22.04
CA GLY A 30 8.72 -24.90 -22.46
C GLY A 30 7.50 -24.05 -22.82
N LEU A 31 7.43 -22.82 -22.32
CA LEU A 31 6.43 -21.89 -22.80
C LEU A 31 6.68 -21.58 -24.28
N LEU A 32 7.91 -21.35 -24.77
CA LEU A 32 8.30 -20.79 -26.10
C LEU A 32 8.01 -21.64 -27.36
N GLY A 33 7.34 -22.79 -27.25
CA GLY A 33 7.05 -23.66 -28.41
C GLY A 33 6.27 -23.01 -29.57
N PRO A 34 6.06 -23.70 -30.71
CA PRO A 34 5.31 -23.17 -31.86
C PRO A 34 3.89 -22.79 -31.42
N ARG A 35 3.62 -21.48 -31.35
CA ARG A 35 2.54 -20.94 -30.51
C ARG A 35 1.40 -20.32 -31.33
N PRO A 36 0.15 -20.51 -30.90
CA PRO A 36 -0.96 -19.68 -31.36
C PRO A 36 -0.81 -18.23 -30.86
N ALA A 37 -1.35 -17.28 -31.61
CA ALA A 37 -1.43 -15.87 -31.23
C ALA A 37 -2.07 -15.71 -29.83
N GLY A 38 -1.53 -14.80 -29.01
CA GLY A 38 -2.10 -14.50 -27.70
C GLY A 38 -1.07 -14.10 -26.63
N VAL A 39 -1.57 -13.76 -25.44
CA VAL A 39 -0.74 -13.45 -24.26
C VAL A 39 -0.59 -14.69 -23.39
N ARG A 40 0.62 -14.91 -22.87
CA ARG A 40 0.87 -15.74 -21.69
C ARG A 40 1.51 -14.89 -20.61
N LEU A 41 1.00 -15.01 -19.39
CA LEU A 41 1.49 -14.28 -18.23
C LEU A 41 2.25 -15.25 -17.32
N VAL A 42 3.52 -14.96 -17.08
CA VAL A 42 4.34 -15.67 -16.08
C VAL A 42 4.51 -14.77 -14.87
N THR A 43 4.16 -15.26 -13.69
CA THR A 43 4.53 -14.59 -12.44
C THR A 43 5.78 -15.26 -11.87
N LEU A 44 6.87 -14.51 -11.75
CA LEU A 44 8.09 -14.89 -11.05
C LEU A 44 8.04 -14.28 -9.65
N THR A 45 7.68 -15.08 -8.65
CA THR A 45 7.55 -14.61 -7.26
C THR A 45 8.65 -15.17 -6.38
N GLY A 46 8.95 -14.44 -5.30
CA GLY A 46 9.88 -14.89 -4.26
C GLY A 46 10.50 -13.72 -3.49
N PRO A 47 11.24 -13.99 -2.41
CA PRO A 47 11.83 -12.96 -1.56
C PRO A 47 12.88 -12.10 -2.30
N ALA A 48 13.31 -11.01 -1.66
CA ALA A 48 14.40 -10.19 -2.18
C ALA A 48 15.70 -11.01 -2.27
N GLY A 49 16.53 -10.75 -3.29
CA GLY A 49 17.79 -11.48 -3.50
C GLY A 49 17.66 -12.92 -4.01
N ILE A 50 16.45 -13.48 -4.12
CA ILE A 50 16.23 -14.89 -4.52
C ILE A 50 16.66 -15.21 -5.96
N GLY A 51 16.86 -14.17 -6.78
CA GLY A 51 17.39 -14.30 -8.14
C GLY A 51 16.35 -14.21 -9.27
N LYS A 52 15.18 -13.58 -9.09
CA LYS A 52 14.17 -13.40 -10.15
C LYS A 52 14.73 -12.76 -11.43
N THR A 53 15.32 -11.57 -11.31
CA THR A 53 15.95 -10.84 -12.42
C THR A 53 17.11 -11.63 -13.03
N ARG A 54 17.86 -12.35 -12.18
CA ARG A 54 18.99 -13.19 -12.60
C ARG A 54 18.54 -14.42 -13.40
N LEU A 55 17.46 -15.07 -12.98
CA LEU A 55 16.84 -16.21 -13.67
C LEU A 55 16.35 -15.78 -15.05
N PHE A 56 15.65 -14.63 -15.13
CA PHE A 56 15.21 -14.10 -16.41
C PHE A 56 16.40 -13.79 -17.34
N ALA A 57 17.45 -13.14 -16.84
CA ALA A 57 18.65 -12.85 -17.62
C ALA A 57 19.33 -14.13 -18.15
N GLN A 58 19.41 -15.18 -17.31
CA GLN A 58 19.99 -16.47 -17.70
C GLN A 58 19.14 -17.16 -18.77
N TRP A 59 17.82 -17.16 -18.61
CA TRP A 59 16.89 -17.73 -19.57
C TRP A 59 16.95 -16.98 -20.91
N TRP A 60 17.02 -15.65 -20.86
CA TRP A 60 17.15 -14.82 -22.06
C TRP A 60 18.43 -15.12 -22.85
N GLU A 61 19.54 -15.42 -22.17
CA GLU A 61 20.78 -15.85 -22.82
C GLU A 61 20.65 -17.18 -23.56
N GLN A 62 19.75 -18.07 -23.13
CA GLN A 62 19.51 -19.38 -23.75
C GLN A 62 18.58 -19.31 -24.98
N LEU A 63 18.01 -18.14 -25.29
CA LEU A 63 17.15 -18.00 -26.46
C LEU A 63 17.96 -18.14 -27.75
N PRO A 64 17.42 -18.86 -28.76
CA PRO A 64 18.11 -19.02 -30.03
C PRO A 64 18.33 -17.67 -30.71
N PRO A 65 19.44 -17.49 -31.44
CA PRO A 65 19.61 -16.33 -32.32
C PRO A 65 18.44 -16.24 -33.31
N GLY A 66 17.75 -15.10 -33.33
CA GLY A 66 16.53 -14.92 -34.12
C GLY A 66 15.23 -15.37 -33.42
N GLY A 67 15.27 -15.71 -32.13
CA GLY A 67 14.07 -15.94 -31.32
C GLY A 67 13.23 -14.67 -31.06
N PRO A 68 12.24 -14.72 -30.15
CA PRO A 68 11.34 -13.59 -29.90
C PRO A 68 12.10 -12.33 -29.49
N ALA A 69 11.60 -11.17 -29.90
CA ALA A 69 12.13 -9.90 -29.45
C ALA A 69 11.98 -9.78 -27.93
N VAL A 70 12.95 -9.18 -27.24
CA VAL A 70 12.91 -9.01 -25.78
C VAL A 70 12.95 -7.54 -25.44
N VAL A 71 11.99 -7.11 -24.62
CA VAL A 71 11.93 -5.77 -24.03
C VAL A 71 11.75 -5.91 -22.52
N ALA A 72 12.36 -4.99 -21.76
CA ALA A 72 12.40 -5.09 -20.30
C ALA A 72 12.24 -3.71 -19.67
N GLY A 73 11.32 -3.60 -18.71
CA GLY A 73 11.08 -2.39 -17.93
C GLY A 73 11.04 -2.68 -16.44
N ARG A 74 11.32 -1.66 -15.63
CA ARG A 74 11.22 -1.72 -14.17
C ARG A 74 10.06 -0.84 -13.70
N ALA A 75 9.36 -1.27 -12.66
CA ALA A 75 8.37 -0.44 -11.98
C ALA A 75 8.99 0.33 -10.80
N GLU A 76 8.63 1.61 -10.64
CA GLU A 76 9.08 2.46 -9.54
C GLU A 76 7.95 3.03 -8.67
N ARG A 77 8.22 3.23 -7.36
CA ARG A 77 7.21 3.57 -6.35
C ARG A 77 6.46 4.89 -6.59
N THR A 78 7.11 5.86 -7.24
CA THR A 78 6.59 7.22 -7.43
C THR A 78 6.69 7.62 -8.90
N ALA A 79 6.37 6.68 -9.78
CA ALA A 79 6.43 6.86 -11.22
C ALA A 79 5.10 7.38 -11.81
N PRO A 80 5.13 8.04 -12.98
CA PRO A 80 3.91 8.38 -13.72
C PRO A 80 3.20 7.13 -14.25
N PRO A 81 1.91 7.21 -14.65
CA PRO A 81 1.18 6.10 -15.23
C PRO A 81 1.91 5.46 -16.41
N PHE A 82 1.82 4.13 -16.52
CA PHE A 82 2.46 3.32 -17.57
C PHE A 82 3.99 3.31 -17.57
N GLU A 83 4.64 3.72 -16.48
CA GLU A 83 6.09 3.90 -16.47
C GLU A 83 6.86 2.62 -16.83
N VAL A 84 6.50 1.46 -16.28
CA VAL A 84 7.14 0.18 -16.61
C VAL A 84 7.08 -0.16 -18.10
N PHE A 85 6.02 0.23 -18.81
CA PHE A 85 5.90 0.02 -20.25
C PHE A 85 6.70 1.06 -21.02
N SER A 86 6.66 2.32 -20.58
CA SER A 86 7.51 3.37 -21.13
C SER A 86 8.97 2.95 -21.04
N ASP A 87 9.44 2.54 -19.87
CA ASP A 87 10.81 2.11 -19.63
C ASP A 87 11.23 0.96 -20.55
N ALA A 88 10.33 -0.01 -20.76
CA ALA A 88 10.56 -1.16 -21.62
C ALA A 88 10.67 -0.82 -23.11
N LEU A 89 9.76 0.00 -23.64
CA LEU A 89 9.58 0.17 -25.09
C LEU A 89 10.29 1.41 -25.66
N ASP A 90 10.59 2.41 -24.83
CA ASP A 90 11.22 3.65 -25.28
C ASP A 90 12.58 3.42 -25.94
N GLY A 91 13.31 2.39 -25.51
CA GLY A 91 14.59 2.01 -26.10
C GLY A 91 14.47 1.45 -27.50
N TRP A 92 13.44 0.63 -27.72
CA TRP A 92 13.12 0.06 -29.02
C TRP A 92 12.56 1.12 -29.96
N LEU A 93 11.66 1.99 -29.48
CA LEU A 93 11.10 3.10 -30.24
C LEU A 93 12.18 4.04 -30.83
N ARG A 94 13.21 4.39 -30.04
CA ARG A 94 14.32 5.25 -30.51
C ARG A 94 15.18 4.63 -31.61
N GLN A 95 15.15 3.31 -31.79
CA GLN A 95 15.94 2.62 -32.83
C GLN A 95 15.23 2.59 -34.18
N LEU A 96 13.93 2.91 -34.20
CA LEU A 96 13.16 2.93 -35.43
C LEU A 96 13.33 4.30 -36.13
N PRO A 97 13.49 4.32 -37.46
CA PRO A 97 13.57 5.57 -38.21
C PRO A 97 12.25 6.34 -38.14
N GLU A 98 11.12 5.64 -38.08
CA GLU A 98 9.79 6.20 -37.87
C GLU A 98 8.99 5.30 -36.91
N PRO A 99 8.17 5.87 -36.02
CA PRO A 99 7.37 5.10 -35.06
C PRO A 99 6.26 4.31 -35.79
N PRO A 100 5.98 3.06 -35.39
CA PRO A 100 5.09 2.16 -36.11
C PRO A 100 3.61 2.36 -35.75
N LEU A 101 3.21 3.62 -35.56
CA LEU A 101 1.89 4.06 -35.13
C LEU A 101 1.31 5.01 -36.18
N ASP A 102 -0.01 5.04 -36.30
CA ASP A 102 -0.69 6.10 -37.06
C ASP A 102 -0.67 7.44 -36.28
N GLU A 103 -1.08 8.52 -36.93
CA GLU A 103 -1.08 9.87 -36.34
C GLU A 103 -1.87 9.93 -35.01
N ASP A 104 -3.00 9.22 -34.95
CA ASP A 104 -3.83 9.11 -33.75
C ASP A 104 -3.12 8.36 -32.62
N GLY A 105 -2.49 7.21 -32.91
CA GLY A 105 -1.69 6.45 -31.94
C GLY A 105 -0.50 7.25 -31.43
N MET A 106 0.15 7.99 -32.32
CA MET A 106 1.25 8.89 -31.99
C MET A 106 0.84 9.97 -30.99
N VAL A 107 -0.27 10.67 -31.24
CA VAL A 107 -0.78 11.71 -30.34
C VAL A 107 -1.17 11.14 -28.97
N ARG A 108 -1.81 9.96 -28.95
CA ARG A 108 -2.24 9.31 -27.69
C ARG A 108 -1.08 8.86 -26.82
N LEU A 109 -0.02 8.37 -27.46
CA LEU A 109 1.11 7.75 -26.77
C LEU A 109 2.26 8.74 -26.48
N ALA A 110 2.28 9.93 -27.09
CA ALA A 110 3.32 10.94 -26.88
C ALA A 110 3.47 11.40 -25.41
N GLY A 111 2.40 11.35 -24.62
CA GLY A 111 2.44 11.66 -23.18
C GLY A 111 2.99 10.52 -22.29
N ILE A 112 3.07 9.30 -22.83
CA ILE A 112 3.49 8.09 -22.11
C ILE A 112 4.90 7.65 -22.54
N PHE A 113 5.21 7.76 -23.84
CA PHE A 113 6.48 7.33 -24.43
C PHE A 113 7.26 8.55 -24.92
N PRO A 114 8.26 9.03 -24.15
CA PRO A 114 9.09 10.17 -24.53
C PRO A 114 9.82 10.03 -25.87
N ALA A 115 9.98 8.80 -26.37
CA ALA A 115 10.60 8.53 -27.67
C ALA A 115 9.72 8.92 -28.88
N LEU A 116 8.43 9.18 -28.69
CA LEU A 116 7.50 9.50 -29.77
C LEU A 116 7.46 11.01 -30.07
N PRO A 117 7.62 11.44 -31.35
CA PRO A 117 7.42 12.84 -31.72
C PRO A 117 5.96 13.28 -31.54
N GLY A 118 5.73 14.33 -30.75
CA GLY A 118 4.41 14.95 -30.55
C GLY A 118 4.42 15.95 -29.40
N HIS A 119 3.75 17.10 -29.56
CA HIS A 119 3.52 18.01 -28.44
C HIS A 119 2.43 17.43 -27.53
N ARG A 120 2.63 17.57 -26.21
CA ARG A 120 1.73 17.13 -25.12
C ARG A 120 0.26 17.01 -25.56
N PRO A 121 -0.44 15.90 -25.28
CA PRO A 121 -1.87 15.82 -25.54
C PRO A 121 -2.55 16.98 -24.81
N ALA A 122 -3.42 17.70 -25.52
CA ALA A 122 -4.32 18.66 -24.89
C ALA A 122 -5.08 17.94 -23.77
N SER A 123 -5.17 18.58 -22.62
CA SER A 123 -5.95 18.14 -21.46
C SER A 123 -7.38 17.81 -21.92
N GLY A 124 -7.65 16.52 -22.13
CA GLY A 124 -8.92 16.02 -22.67
C GLY A 124 -8.94 14.50 -22.58
N GLY A 125 -9.82 13.98 -21.73
CA GLY A 125 -9.92 12.55 -21.40
C GLY A 125 -10.16 11.66 -22.63
N GLY A 126 -9.09 11.03 -23.11
CA GLY A 126 -9.23 9.80 -23.89
C GLY A 126 -9.70 8.67 -22.97
N ARG A 127 -10.67 7.85 -23.42
CA ARG A 127 -11.06 6.63 -22.71
C ARG A 127 -9.82 5.75 -22.51
N ALA A 128 -9.63 5.19 -21.31
CA ALA A 128 -8.52 4.29 -20.99
C ALA A 128 -8.35 3.17 -22.04
N ASP A 129 -9.46 2.66 -22.56
CA ASP A 129 -9.50 1.62 -23.62
C ASP A 129 -8.76 2.02 -24.89
N ALA A 130 -8.80 3.30 -25.29
CA ALA A 130 -8.10 3.77 -26.49
C ALA A 130 -6.57 3.81 -26.29
N VAL A 131 -6.12 4.15 -25.08
CA VAL A 131 -4.69 4.08 -24.71
C VAL A 131 -4.25 2.62 -24.64
N PHE A 132 -5.05 1.75 -24.03
CA PHE A 132 -4.75 0.32 -23.97
C PHE A 132 -4.69 -0.32 -25.36
N ALA A 133 -5.62 0.02 -26.25
CA ALA A 133 -5.61 -0.43 -27.63
C ALA A 133 -4.37 0.08 -28.39
N ALA A 134 -3.95 1.32 -28.16
CA ALA A 134 -2.74 1.88 -28.75
C ALA A 134 -1.46 1.18 -28.24
N ILE A 135 -1.34 0.93 -26.93
CA ILE A 135 -0.21 0.17 -26.38
C ILE A 135 -0.22 -1.28 -26.87
N ARG A 136 -1.40 -1.91 -26.96
CA ARG A 136 -1.57 -3.25 -27.55
C ARG A 136 -1.11 -3.29 -29.00
N ALA A 137 -1.46 -2.27 -29.80
CA ALA A 137 -0.99 -2.13 -31.17
C ALA A 137 0.54 -1.92 -31.23
N LEU A 138 1.10 -1.14 -30.30
CA LEU A 138 2.55 -0.95 -30.19
C LEU A 138 3.27 -2.27 -29.88
N LEU A 139 2.77 -3.06 -28.92
CA LEU A 139 3.31 -4.38 -28.58
C LEU A 139 3.21 -5.35 -29.76
N LEU A 140 2.12 -5.30 -30.53
CA LEU A 140 1.96 -6.06 -31.78
C LEU A 140 3.05 -5.73 -32.80
N ARG A 141 3.48 -4.46 -32.90
CA ARG A 141 4.55 -4.01 -33.80
C ARG A 141 5.95 -4.28 -33.25
N ALA A 142 6.11 -4.29 -31.94
CA ALA A 142 7.35 -4.66 -31.27
C ALA A 142 7.64 -6.16 -31.38
N ALA A 143 6.61 -7.00 -31.55
CA ALA A 143 6.77 -8.42 -31.77
C ALA A 143 7.49 -8.69 -33.10
N GLY A 144 8.57 -9.48 -33.03
CA GLY A 144 9.23 -10.03 -34.22
C GLY A 144 8.44 -11.20 -34.83
N PRO A 145 8.98 -11.85 -35.88
CA PRO A 145 8.37 -13.04 -36.50
C PRO A 145 8.07 -14.16 -35.49
N ASP A 146 8.93 -14.28 -34.47
CA ASP A 146 8.84 -15.30 -33.41
C ASP A 146 8.15 -14.80 -32.12
N GLY A 147 7.59 -13.59 -32.14
CA GLY A 147 6.85 -12.99 -31.03
C GLY A 147 7.62 -11.97 -30.19
N LEU A 148 7.08 -11.68 -29.00
CA LEU A 148 7.63 -10.72 -28.03
C LEU A 148 7.72 -11.34 -26.63
N VAL A 149 8.81 -11.07 -25.92
CA VAL A 149 8.95 -11.24 -24.48
C VAL A 149 9.01 -9.86 -23.84
N LEU A 150 8.09 -9.59 -22.93
CA LEU A 150 8.09 -8.39 -22.09
C LEU A 150 8.42 -8.80 -20.65
N PHE A 151 9.55 -8.36 -20.13
CA PHE A 151 9.92 -8.54 -18.72
C PHE A 151 9.65 -7.28 -17.94
N CYS A 152 8.84 -7.41 -16.89
CA CYS A 152 8.52 -6.31 -15.99
C CYS A 152 9.07 -6.65 -14.60
N ASP A 153 10.08 -5.91 -14.16
CA ASP A 153 10.71 -6.12 -12.84
C ASP A 153 10.10 -5.23 -11.76
N ASP A 154 10.27 -5.64 -10.51
CA ASP A 154 9.78 -4.93 -9.31
C ASP A 154 8.29 -4.55 -9.34
N MET A 155 7.44 -5.37 -9.99
CA MET A 155 6.02 -5.08 -10.24
C MET A 155 5.12 -4.87 -9.00
N HIS A 156 5.65 -5.07 -7.80
CA HIS A 156 5.01 -4.68 -6.54
C HIS A 156 4.94 -3.15 -6.35
N TRP A 157 5.70 -2.39 -7.15
CA TRP A 157 5.64 -0.94 -7.23
C TRP A 157 4.87 -0.40 -8.44
N ALA A 158 4.26 -1.28 -9.26
CA ALA A 158 3.60 -0.86 -10.48
C ALA A 158 2.40 0.05 -10.20
N ASP A 159 2.22 1.07 -11.06
CA ASP A 159 1.08 1.98 -11.03
C ASP A 159 -0.23 1.25 -11.39
N PRO A 160 -1.39 1.74 -10.88
CA PRO A 160 -2.68 1.13 -11.16
C PRO A 160 -3.02 1.01 -12.65
N GLU A 161 -2.64 2.00 -13.47
CA GLU A 161 -2.91 2.03 -14.91
C GLU A 161 -2.12 0.96 -15.67
N SER A 162 -0.86 0.73 -15.30
CA SER A 162 -0.05 -0.40 -15.79
C SER A 162 -0.68 -1.75 -15.46
N LEU A 163 -1.20 -1.92 -14.24
CA LEU A 163 -1.86 -3.16 -13.82
C LEU A 163 -3.18 -3.36 -14.58
N ALA A 164 -3.97 -2.30 -14.76
CA ALA A 164 -5.19 -2.33 -15.56
C ALA A 164 -4.94 -2.70 -17.03
N LEU A 165 -3.84 -2.20 -17.61
CA LEU A 165 -3.41 -2.60 -18.95
C LEU A 165 -3.04 -4.08 -19.04
N LEU A 166 -2.36 -4.64 -18.02
CA LEU A 166 -2.05 -6.08 -18.00
C LEU A 166 -3.32 -6.93 -17.94
N GLU A 167 -4.32 -6.52 -17.17
CA GLU A 167 -5.64 -7.15 -17.17
C GLU A 167 -6.31 -7.06 -18.55
N PHE A 168 -6.27 -5.88 -19.18
CA PHE A 168 -6.79 -5.68 -20.52
C PHE A 168 -6.11 -6.61 -21.54
N LEU A 169 -4.78 -6.73 -21.52
CA LEU A 169 -4.03 -7.61 -22.43
C LEU A 169 -4.35 -9.10 -22.21
N CYS A 170 -4.74 -9.51 -20.99
CA CYS A 170 -5.21 -10.86 -20.73
C CYS A 170 -6.62 -11.11 -21.29
N ARG A 171 -7.49 -10.09 -21.29
CA ARG A 171 -8.86 -10.15 -21.83
C ARG A 171 -8.90 -10.03 -23.35
N GLU A 172 -8.10 -9.12 -23.89
CA GLU A 172 -8.00 -8.76 -25.31
C GLU A 172 -6.56 -8.91 -25.83
N PRO A 173 -6.08 -10.15 -26.00
CA PRO A 173 -4.69 -10.37 -26.37
C PRO A 173 -4.37 -9.86 -27.80
N PRO A 174 -3.10 -9.49 -28.08
CA PRO A 174 -2.63 -9.24 -29.43
C PRO A 174 -2.71 -10.49 -30.31
N ALA A 175 -2.84 -10.29 -31.63
CA ALA A 175 -2.86 -11.37 -32.62
C ALA A 175 -1.45 -11.94 -32.94
N VAL A 176 -0.51 -11.83 -32.00
CA VAL A 176 0.86 -12.36 -32.05
C VAL A 176 1.19 -13.01 -30.71
N PRO A 177 2.13 -13.97 -30.67
CA PRO A 177 2.54 -14.58 -29.41
C PRO A 177 3.33 -13.57 -28.56
N ILE A 178 2.81 -13.24 -27.37
CA ILE A 178 3.50 -12.43 -26.36
C ILE A 178 3.64 -13.20 -25.06
N LEU A 179 4.85 -13.26 -24.53
CA LEU A 179 5.14 -13.74 -23.18
C LEU A 179 5.42 -12.55 -22.27
N ILE A 180 4.57 -12.31 -21.29
CA ILE A 180 4.76 -11.28 -20.27
C ILE A 180 5.27 -11.96 -19.01
N VAL A 181 6.41 -11.52 -18.50
CA VAL A 181 7.05 -12.07 -17.29
C VAL A 181 7.06 -10.98 -16.22
N LEU A 182 6.27 -11.17 -15.16
CA LEU A 182 6.16 -10.25 -14.04
C LEU A 182 7.01 -10.74 -12.86
N ALA A 183 8.07 -10.02 -12.52
CA ALA A 183 8.86 -10.30 -11.33
C ALA A 183 8.42 -9.39 -10.16
N TYR A 184 8.02 -10.00 -9.04
CA TYR A 184 7.64 -9.26 -7.84
C TYR A 184 7.83 -10.09 -6.56
N ARG A 185 7.63 -9.46 -5.41
CA ARG A 185 7.74 -10.09 -4.10
C ARG A 185 6.36 -10.57 -3.68
N SER A 186 6.20 -11.87 -3.42
CA SER A 186 4.91 -12.47 -3.05
C SER A 186 4.27 -11.81 -1.82
N ALA A 187 5.08 -11.50 -0.80
CA ALA A 187 4.62 -10.82 0.41
C ALA A 187 4.20 -9.34 0.22
N GLN A 188 4.52 -8.75 -0.94
CA GLN A 188 4.18 -7.36 -1.26
C GLN A 188 3.23 -7.27 -2.47
N ALA A 189 2.56 -8.38 -2.80
CA ALA A 189 1.54 -8.38 -3.83
C ALA A 189 0.31 -7.59 -3.34
N GLY A 190 0.12 -6.40 -3.88
CA GLY A 190 -1.09 -5.59 -3.64
C GLY A 190 -2.31 -6.14 -4.40
N ALA A 191 -3.48 -5.56 -4.14
CA ALA A 191 -4.75 -5.99 -4.74
C ALA A 191 -4.73 -6.00 -6.29
N GLY A 192 -4.08 -5.02 -6.92
CA GLY A 192 -4.00 -4.94 -8.39
C GLY A 192 -3.20 -6.10 -9.02
N LEU A 193 -2.07 -6.52 -8.43
CA LEU A 193 -1.33 -7.69 -8.91
C LEU A 193 -2.13 -8.99 -8.73
N THR A 194 -2.90 -9.09 -7.65
CA THR A 194 -3.82 -10.21 -7.42
C THR A 194 -4.90 -10.24 -8.50
N ALA A 195 -5.50 -9.09 -8.84
CA ALA A 195 -6.49 -8.97 -9.90
C ALA A 195 -5.93 -9.36 -11.29
N VAL A 196 -4.71 -8.93 -11.62
CA VAL A 196 -3.99 -9.37 -12.84
C VAL A 196 -3.84 -10.89 -12.88
N ALA A 197 -3.36 -11.49 -11.79
CA ALA A 197 -3.19 -12.95 -11.71
C ALA A 197 -4.52 -13.71 -11.80
N GLU A 198 -5.57 -13.22 -11.14
CA GLU A 198 -6.92 -13.80 -11.21
C GLU A 198 -7.53 -13.69 -12.61
N THR A 199 -7.40 -12.54 -13.26
CA THR A 199 -7.82 -12.34 -14.67
C THR A 199 -7.06 -13.29 -15.59
N ALA A 200 -5.73 -13.36 -15.49
CA ALA A 200 -4.92 -14.28 -16.27
C ALA A 200 -5.30 -15.75 -16.03
N ARG A 201 -5.60 -16.13 -14.78
CA ARG A 201 -6.05 -17.48 -14.41
C ARG A 201 -7.42 -17.80 -15.03
N ARG A 202 -8.38 -16.86 -14.96
CA ARG A 202 -9.72 -17.02 -15.55
C ARG A 202 -9.66 -17.23 -17.07
N HIS A 203 -8.73 -16.56 -17.74
CA HIS A 203 -8.50 -16.71 -19.18
C HIS A 203 -7.55 -17.87 -19.54
N GLY A 204 -7.06 -18.63 -18.56
CA GLY A 204 -6.18 -19.79 -18.80
C GLY A 204 -4.79 -19.44 -19.32
N VAL A 205 -4.33 -18.20 -19.13
CA VAL A 205 -3.05 -17.68 -19.65
C VAL A 205 -1.97 -17.51 -18.58
N LEU A 206 -2.28 -17.80 -17.30
CA LEU A 206 -1.34 -17.69 -16.17
C LEU A 206 -0.44 -18.92 -16.02
N HIS A 207 0.86 -18.69 -15.84
CA HIS A 207 1.84 -19.65 -15.36
C HIS A 207 2.57 -19.08 -14.13
N ALA A 208 2.29 -19.62 -12.95
CA ALA A 208 2.89 -19.12 -11.70
C ALA A 208 4.16 -19.91 -11.36
N LEU A 209 5.26 -19.20 -11.17
CA LEU A 209 6.57 -19.74 -10.77
C LEU A 209 7.01 -19.05 -9.48
N GLU A 210 6.97 -19.79 -8.38
CA GLU A 210 7.46 -19.35 -7.09
C GLU A 210 8.87 -19.87 -6.85
N LEU A 211 9.81 -18.96 -6.65
CA LEU A 211 11.22 -19.29 -6.44
C LEU A 211 11.48 -19.55 -4.95
N GLY A 212 11.72 -20.81 -4.60
CA GLY A 212 12.27 -21.22 -3.30
C GLY A 212 13.78 -20.97 -3.19
N GLY A 213 14.42 -21.27 -2.06
CA GLY A 213 15.89 -21.29 -1.95
C GLY A 213 16.52 -22.33 -2.89
N LEU A 214 17.77 -22.11 -3.32
CA LEU A 214 18.56 -23.12 -4.03
C LEU A 214 18.83 -24.32 -3.14
N ALA A 215 18.96 -25.51 -3.73
CA ALA A 215 19.43 -26.68 -3.01
C ALA A 215 20.91 -26.50 -2.59
N GLU A 216 21.33 -27.19 -1.53
CA GLU A 216 22.70 -27.09 -0.99
C GLU A 216 23.77 -27.32 -2.05
N THR A 217 23.57 -28.31 -2.92
CA THR A 217 24.49 -28.67 -4.01
C THR A 217 24.56 -27.61 -5.12
N GLU A 218 23.50 -26.83 -5.31
CA GLU A 218 23.43 -25.74 -6.29
C GLU A 218 24.01 -24.45 -5.69
N ALA A 219 23.64 -24.15 -4.44
CA ALA A 219 24.14 -23.03 -3.67
C ALA A 219 25.67 -23.08 -3.50
N ASP A 220 26.25 -24.27 -3.35
CA ASP A 220 27.69 -24.48 -3.22
C ASP A 220 28.50 -23.91 -4.39
N ARG A 221 27.93 -23.96 -5.61
CA ARG A 221 28.55 -23.41 -6.83
C ARG A 221 28.58 -21.88 -6.85
N LEU A 222 27.79 -21.22 -5.99
CA LEU A 222 27.79 -19.76 -5.85
C LEU A 222 28.80 -19.26 -4.81
N LEU A 223 29.36 -20.16 -4.00
CA LEU A 223 30.30 -19.81 -2.94
C LEU A 223 31.75 -19.76 -3.46
N PRO A 224 32.60 -18.87 -2.91
CA PRO A 224 34.01 -18.77 -3.29
C PRO A 224 34.75 -20.11 -3.21
N PRO A 225 35.70 -20.38 -4.14
CA PRO A 225 36.59 -21.53 -4.01
C PRO A 225 37.47 -21.38 -2.76
N GLY A 226 37.79 -22.48 -2.08
CA GLY A 226 38.69 -22.50 -0.90
C GLY A 226 38.01 -22.55 0.48
N LEU A 227 36.69 -22.36 0.57
CA LEU A 227 35.93 -22.60 1.80
C LEU A 227 35.86 -24.11 2.13
N ASP A 228 36.03 -24.48 3.41
CA ASP A 228 35.87 -25.85 3.87
C ASP A 228 34.38 -26.28 3.93
N VAL A 229 34.13 -27.59 4.02
CA VAL A 229 32.78 -28.16 4.02
C VAL A 229 31.92 -27.60 5.19
N PRO A 230 32.44 -27.45 6.42
CA PRO A 230 31.71 -26.80 7.51
C PRO A 230 31.32 -25.34 7.22
N ALA A 231 32.21 -24.50 6.68
CA ALA A 231 31.91 -23.11 6.36
C ALA A 231 30.87 -23.01 5.24
N ARG A 232 30.96 -23.86 4.21
CA ARG A 232 29.95 -23.94 3.13
C ARG A 232 28.58 -24.30 3.67
N ARG A 233 28.50 -25.30 4.56
CA ARG A 233 27.26 -25.69 5.25
C ARG A 233 26.73 -24.62 6.20
N ALA A 234 27.59 -23.83 6.83
CA ALA A 234 27.19 -22.71 7.67
C ALA A 234 26.59 -21.59 6.80
N LEU A 235 27.27 -21.17 5.74
CA LEU A 235 26.77 -20.18 4.78
C LEU A 235 25.45 -20.61 4.13
N TYR A 236 25.33 -21.89 3.74
CA TYR A 236 24.08 -22.42 3.21
C TYR A 236 22.92 -22.34 4.20
N ARG A 237 23.15 -22.72 5.47
CA ARG A 237 22.13 -22.64 6.53
C ARG A 237 21.74 -21.20 6.88
N GLU A 238 22.72 -20.31 7.02
CA GLU A 238 22.47 -18.89 7.32
C GLU A 238 21.84 -18.15 6.12
N GLY A 239 22.14 -18.60 4.90
CA GLY A 239 21.61 -18.06 3.65
C GLY A 239 20.26 -18.65 3.22
N ASP A 240 19.85 -19.79 3.79
CA ASP A 240 18.66 -20.57 3.44
C ASP A 240 18.48 -20.77 1.91
N GLY A 241 19.58 -21.05 1.21
CA GLY A 241 19.59 -21.18 -0.24
C GLY A 241 19.31 -19.89 -1.03
N ASN A 242 19.16 -18.72 -0.40
CA ASN A 242 18.94 -17.44 -1.09
C ASN A 242 20.24 -16.94 -1.74
N PRO A 243 20.34 -16.88 -3.08
CA PRO A 243 21.59 -16.54 -3.78
C PRO A 243 22.17 -15.17 -3.42
N GLY A 244 21.32 -14.15 -3.25
CA GLY A 244 21.76 -12.80 -2.87
C GLY A 244 22.34 -12.77 -1.47
N LEU A 245 21.71 -13.48 -0.54
CA LEU A 245 22.18 -13.60 0.84
C LEU A 245 23.46 -14.42 0.93
N LEU A 246 23.55 -15.55 0.22
CA LEU A 246 24.74 -16.40 0.17
C LEU A 246 25.98 -15.63 -0.30
N ARG A 247 25.86 -14.81 -1.36
CA ARG A 247 26.97 -13.98 -1.84
C ARG A 247 27.36 -12.88 -0.87
N ALA A 248 26.37 -12.26 -0.23
CA ALA A 248 26.63 -11.25 0.79
C ALA A 248 27.37 -11.84 2.00
N LEU A 249 26.94 -13.03 2.46
CA LEU A 249 27.58 -13.75 3.57
C LEU A 249 28.97 -14.27 3.20
N ALA A 250 29.17 -14.76 1.97
CA ALA A 250 30.46 -15.29 1.53
C ALA A 250 31.51 -14.21 1.22
N GLY A 251 31.09 -12.97 0.96
CA GLY A 251 31.96 -11.81 0.79
C GLY A 251 32.45 -11.21 2.12
N ALA A 252 31.88 -11.63 3.25
CA ALA A 252 32.32 -11.25 4.59
C ALA A 252 33.23 -12.37 5.14
N GLU A 253 34.52 -12.11 5.37
CA GLU A 253 35.38 -13.09 6.05
C GLU A 253 34.79 -13.42 7.45
N PRO A 254 34.55 -14.70 7.77
CA PRO A 254 34.00 -15.06 9.08
C PRO A 254 35.07 -14.91 10.17
N PRO A 255 34.79 -14.29 11.33
CA PRO A 255 35.57 -14.57 12.53
C PRO A 255 35.38 -16.05 12.90
N ALA A 256 36.48 -16.70 13.24
CA ALA A 256 36.50 -18.12 13.55
C ALA A 256 35.54 -18.48 14.70
N GLY A 257 34.58 -19.34 14.39
CA GLY A 257 33.69 -20.00 15.35
C GLY A 257 32.41 -19.24 15.65
N TYR A 258 31.28 -19.68 15.09
CA TYR A 258 30.00 -19.85 15.80
C TYR A 258 28.95 -20.45 14.85
N LEU A 259 28.17 -21.40 15.37
CA LEU A 259 27.07 -22.07 14.68
C LEU A 259 25.73 -21.64 15.29
N GLY A 260 24.78 -21.26 14.44
CA GLY A 260 23.35 -21.52 14.63
C GLY A 260 22.45 -20.30 14.80
N SER A 261 21.60 -20.03 13.79
CA SER A 261 20.32 -19.37 13.97
C SER A 261 19.23 -19.89 13.02
N ALA A 262 18.16 -20.43 13.60
CA ALA A 262 16.83 -20.34 13.02
C ALA A 262 16.23 -18.99 13.50
N GLU A 263 15.32 -18.40 12.70
CA GLU A 263 14.45 -17.25 13.05
C GLU A 263 14.83 -15.85 12.50
N LEU A 264 15.19 -15.75 11.20
CA LEU A 264 15.20 -14.48 10.44
C LEU A 264 13.98 -14.33 9.51
N ARG A 265 12.75 -14.38 10.07
CA ARG A 265 11.51 -14.19 9.26
C ARG A 265 10.90 -12.79 9.26
N THR A 266 11.42 -11.80 9.99
CA THR A 266 10.81 -10.46 10.00
C THR A 266 11.83 -9.33 10.18
N GLY A 267 12.09 -8.57 9.11
CA GLY A 267 12.63 -7.20 9.24
C GLY A 267 13.83 -6.85 8.37
N LEU A 268 13.60 -6.62 7.07
CA LEU A 268 14.47 -5.79 6.21
C LEU A 268 13.57 -4.94 5.29
N PRO A 269 13.52 -3.60 5.44
CA PRO A 269 12.96 -2.71 4.43
C PRO A 269 13.90 -2.52 3.22
N PRO A 270 13.37 -1.99 2.10
CA PRO A 270 13.95 -2.10 0.77
C PRO A 270 14.76 -0.87 0.37
N VAL A 271 16.04 -0.77 0.72
CA VAL A 271 16.94 0.20 0.06
C VAL A 271 18.36 -0.35 0.05
N LEU A 272 18.75 -0.94 -1.08
CA LEU A 272 20.12 -0.89 -1.60
C LEU A 272 20.03 -0.77 -3.11
N THR A 273 19.29 0.23 -3.61
CA THR A 273 19.32 0.59 -5.04
C THR A 273 19.42 2.08 -5.34
N ASP A 274 19.47 2.98 -4.37
CA ASP A 274 19.94 4.36 -4.58
C ASP A 274 20.90 4.70 -3.44
N ALA A 275 22.14 5.06 -3.76
CA ALA A 275 23.11 5.44 -2.73
C ALA A 275 22.64 6.74 -2.04
N PRO A 276 22.33 6.73 -0.72
CA PRO A 276 22.19 7.97 0.03
C PRO A 276 23.56 8.66 0.13
N ALA A 277 23.59 9.94 0.50
CA ALA A 277 24.83 10.67 0.75
C ALA A 277 25.57 10.09 1.99
N GLY A 278 26.29 8.98 1.83
CA GLY A 278 27.05 8.30 2.88
C GLY A 278 27.42 6.89 2.42
N ASP A 279 28.68 6.48 2.61
CA ASP A 279 29.21 5.26 1.98
C ASP A 279 29.83 4.31 3.03
N LEU A 280 29.06 3.32 3.46
CA LEU A 280 29.53 2.26 4.37
C LEU A 280 30.68 1.43 3.74
N SER A 281 30.79 1.37 2.41
CA SER A 281 31.83 0.58 1.73
C SER A 281 33.24 1.20 1.86
N ARG A 282 33.31 2.49 2.23
CA ARG A 282 34.58 3.20 2.44
C ARG A 282 35.12 3.09 3.87
N LEU A 283 34.40 2.44 4.77
CA LEU A 283 34.82 2.30 6.16
C LEU A 283 35.98 1.32 6.28
N SER A 284 36.96 1.72 7.08
CA SER A 284 38.05 0.88 7.55
C SER A 284 37.52 -0.28 8.39
N ARG A 285 38.32 -1.35 8.49
CA ARG A 285 38.01 -2.51 9.33
C ARG A 285 37.82 -2.13 10.81
N GLU A 286 38.52 -1.10 11.26
CA GLU A 286 38.50 -0.63 12.65
C GLU A 286 37.27 0.23 12.97
N ALA A 287 36.66 0.87 11.96
CA ALA A 287 35.45 1.67 12.11
C ALA A 287 34.15 0.83 12.17
N TRP A 288 34.14 -0.38 11.59
CA TRP A 288 32.97 -1.24 11.53
C TRP A 288 32.38 -1.61 12.91
N PRO A 289 33.17 -2.03 13.92
CA PRO A 289 32.64 -2.29 15.26
C PRO A 289 31.90 -1.10 15.88
N THR A 290 32.43 0.12 15.69
CA THR A 290 31.78 1.35 16.15
C THR A 290 30.51 1.64 15.36
N ALA A 291 30.49 1.42 14.04
CA ALA A 291 29.31 1.58 13.19
C ALA A 291 28.18 0.63 13.61
N HIS A 292 28.52 -0.64 13.85
CA HIS A 292 27.59 -1.64 14.36
C HIS A 292 27.03 -1.25 15.74
N ALA A 293 27.91 -0.81 16.64
CA ALA A 293 27.52 -0.43 18.00
C ALA A 293 26.61 0.80 18.00
N ALA A 294 26.95 1.82 17.22
CA ALA A 294 26.11 2.98 16.98
C ALA A 294 24.71 2.58 16.49
N ALA A 295 24.63 1.64 15.54
CA ALA A 295 23.35 1.17 15.01
C ALA A 295 22.46 0.47 16.07
N VAL A 296 23.09 -0.26 17.00
CA VAL A 296 22.43 -0.91 18.15
C VAL A 296 21.91 0.13 19.16
N CYS A 297 22.67 1.19 19.46
CA CYS A 297 22.39 2.15 20.54
C CYS A 297 21.17 3.06 20.31
N GLY A 298 20.55 3.02 19.13
CA GLY A 298 19.41 3.87 18.77
C GLY A 298 19.79 5.01 17.82
N ASP A 299 18.86 5.93 17.60
CA ASP A 299 19.06 7.11 16.74
C ASP A 299 18.12 8.24 17.18
N PRO A 300 18.62 9.37 17.69
CA PRO A 300 20.04 9.67 17.99
C PRO A 300 20.60 8.80 19.13
N PHE A 301 21.92 8.58 19.13
CA PHE A 301 22.63 7.80 20.17
C PHE A 301 23.74 8.60 20.88
N ASP A 302 24.07 8.14 22.09
CA ASP A 302 25.19 8.64 22.89
C ASP A 302 26.52 7.99 22.42
N PRO A 303 27.52 8.79 21.98
CA PRO A 303 28.84 8.28 21.59
C PRO A 303 29.53 7.41 22.66
N ALA A 304 29.34 7.73 23.95
CA ALA A 304 29.93 6.94 25.04
C ALA A 304 29.28 5.55 25.14
N MET A 305 27.97 5.46 24.94
CA MET A 305 27.25 4.19 24.85
C MET A 305 27.73 3.36 23.65
N ALA A 306 27.92 3.99 22.48
CA ALA A 306 28.46 3.31 21.31
C ALA A 306 29.88 2.78 21.54
N GLY A 307 30.73 3.53 22.24
CA GLY A 307 32.06 3.07 22.68
C GLY A 307 32.01 1.86 23.60
N TRP A 308 31.15 1.93 24.62
CA TRP A 308 30.90 0.82 25.55
C TRP A 308 30.42 -0.45 24.83
N VAL A 309 29.44 -0.30 23.93
CA VAL A 309 28.88 -1.40 23.15
C VAL A 309 29.87 -1.94 22.12
N ALA A 310 30.74 -1.10 21.55
CA ALA A 310 31.82 -1.55 20.68
C ALA A 310 32.97 -2.25 21.43
N ALA A 311 33.03 -2.10 22.76
CA ALA A 311 34.20 -2.42 23.58
C ALA A 311 35.48 -1.73 23.05
N ALA A 312 35.34 -0.48 22.62
CA ALA A 312 36.42 0.29 22.01
C ALA A 312 37.14 1.15 23.06
N GLU A 313 38.48 1.24 22.93
CA GLU A 313 39.28 2.18 23.71
C GLU A 313 38.99 3.65 23.30
N PRO A 314 39.16 4.64 24.20
CA PRO A 314 38.75 6.03 23.94
C PRO A 314 39.35 6.66 22.69
N ASP A 315 40.62 6.33 22.38
CA ASP A 315 41.31 6.89 21.22
C ASP A 315 40.83 6.27 19.90
N GLN A 316 40.65 4.94 19.88
CA GLN A 316 40.09 4.23 18.75
C GLN A 316 38.64 4.67 18.47
N LEU A 317 37.83 4.86 19.53
CA LEU A 317 36.47 5.36 19.39
C LEU A 317 36.42 6.73 18.72
N ARG A 318 37.31 7.65 19.12
CA ARG A 318 37.37 9.01 18.56
C ARG A 318 37.75 8.97 17.08
N GLU A 319 38.69 8.12 16.70
CA GLU A 319 39.10 7.94 15.31
C GLU A 319 37.98 7.33 14.45
N SER A 320 37.36 6.24 14.90
CA SER A 320 36.26 5.56 14.21
C SER A 320 35.02 6.45 14.05
N LEU A 321 34.62 7.21 15.08
CA LEU A 321 33.53 8.19 14.96
C LEU A 321 33.89 9.34 14.00
N GLY A 322 35.15 9.78 13.99
CA GLY A 322 35.65 10.77 13.05
C GLY A 322 35.60 10.26 11.60
N GLU A 323 35.96 9.00 11.37
CA GLU A 323 35.84 8.35 10.07
C GLU A 323 34.38 8.22 9.60
N LEU A 324 33.48 7.71 10.45
CA LEU A 324 32.07 7.57 10.14
C LEU A 324 31.42 8.90 9.72
N ARG A 325 31.82 10.01 10.33
CA ARG A 325 31.38 11.35 9.94
C ARG A 325 31.99 11.81 8.61
N ARG A 326 33.30 11.59 8.40
CA ARG A 326 33.97 11.92 7.12
C ARG A 326 33.38 11.14 5.93
N CYS A 327 32.99 9.89 6.14
CA CYS A 327 32.32 9.05 5.14
C CYS A 327 30.83 9.37 4.97
N GLY A 328 30.29 10.35 5.69
CA GLY A 328 28.90 10.79 5.59
C GLY A 328 27.88 9.82 6.20
N VAL A 329 28.31 8.88 7.03
CA VAL A 329 27.44 7.89 7.69
C VAL A 329 26.72 8.52 8.89
N LEU A 330 27.43 9.33 9.66
CA LEU A 330 26.93 9.98 10.87
C LEU A 330 26.91 11.50 10.75
N GLU A 331 25.95 12.12 11.44
CA GLU A 331 25.84 13.56 11.61
C GLU A 331 25.60 13.97 13.07
N PRO A 332 25.95 15.21 13.46
CA PRO A 332 25.68 15.71 14.79
C PRO A 332 24.17 15.84 15.04
N ALA A 333 23.73 15.38 16.21
CA ALA A 333 22.39 15.61 16.74
C ALA A 333 22.45 16.59 17.94
N PRO A 334 21.30 17.10 18.44
CA PRO A 334 21.27 17.93 19.63
C PRO A 334 21.94 17.27 20.86
N ASP A 335 22.35 18.09 21.82
CA ASP A 335 22.88 17.66 23.13
C ASP A 335 24.14 16.79 23.07
N GLY A 336 24.94 16.94 22.00
CA GLY A 336 26.20 16.20 21.83
C GLY A 336 26.03 14.76 21.36
N ARG A 337 24.81 14.35 20.99
CA ARG A 337 24.53 13.04 20.41
C ARG A 337 24.93 12.97 18.93
N LEU A 338 24.95 11.76 18.40
CA LEU A 338 25.13 11.51 16.97
C LEU A 338 23.92 10.78 16.40
N SER A 339 23.60 11.07 15.14
CA SER A 339 22.54 10.40 14.39
C SER A 339 23.08 9.80 13.10
N PHE A 340 22.41 8.77 12.61
CA PHE A 340 22.65 8.32 11.24
C PHE A 340 22.01 9.32 10.30
N ARG A 341 22.76 9.73 9.27
CA ARG A 341 22.23 10.64 8.25
C ARG A 341 21.02 10.04 7.52
N ASP A 342 20.99 8.71 7.40
CA ASP A 342 19.90 7.99 6.75
C ASP A 342 19.55 6.70 7.53
N PRO A 343 18.26 6.44 7.81
CA PRO A 343 17.80 5.19 8.44
C PRO A 343 18.26 3.91 7.72
N VAL A 344 18.51 3.96 6.41
CA VAL A 344 19.04 2.86 5.60
C VAL A 344 20.49 2.55 5.97
N LEU A 345 21.32 3.57 6.19
CA LEU A 345 22.71 3.38 6.63
C LEU A 345 22.76 2.74 8.01
N ARG A 346 21.85 3.16 8.90
CA ARG A 346 21.66 2.53 10.21
C ARG A 346 21.26 1.06 10.07
N ALA A 347 20.27 0.76 9.24
CA ALA A 347 19.84 -0.62 8.99
C ALA A 347 20.98 -1.47 8.41
N GLY A 348 21.73 -0.94 7.44
CA GLY A 348 22.90 -1.60 6.85
C GLY A 348 23.96 -1.93 7.88
N ALA A 349 24.36 -0.95 8.70
CA ALA A 349 25.31 -1.15 9.79
C ALA A 349 24.78 -2.14 10.85
N TYR A 350 23.50 -2.09 11.21
CA TYR A 350 22.90 -3.04 12.15
C TYR A 350 22.93 -4.47 11.59
N HIS A 351 22.42 -4.70 10.38
CA HIS A 351 22.31 -6.05 9.82
C HIS A 351 23.65 -6.66 9.40
N ALA A 352 24.66 -5.84 9.11
CA ALA A 352 26.02 -6.31 8.83
C ALA A 352 26.71 -6.89 10.06
N SER A 353 26.28 -6.51 11.28
CA SER A 353 26.79 -7.16 12.49
C SER A 353 26.14 -8.54 12.66
N GLY A 354 26.96 -9.59 12.69
CA GLY A 354 26.49 -10.97 12.88
C GLY A 354 25.53 -11.10 14.08
N SER A 355 24.57 -12.02 14.02
CA SER A 355 23.52 -12.16 15.04
C SER A 355 24.05 -12.44 16.46
N GLY A 356 25.17 -13.18 16.57
CA GLY A 356 25.88 -13.40 17.84
C GLY A 356 26.42 -12.08 18.41
N TRP A 357 27.21 -11.35 17.62
CA TRP A 357 27.74 -10.05 18.01
C TRP A 357 26.64 -9.06 18.38
N ARG A 358 25.52 -9.03 17.63
CA ARG A 358 24.37 -8.18 17.94
C ARG A 358 23.75 -8.51 19.29
N ARG A 359 23.53 -9.79 19.59
CA ARG A 359 23.01 -10.19 20.90
C ARG A 359 23.93 -9.72 22.03
N ASP A 360 25.24 -9.91 21.89
CA ASP A 360 26.21 -9.43 22.88
C ASP A 360 26.23 -7.90 22.97
N ALA A 361 26.07 -7.20 21.85
CA ALA A 361 25.96 -5.75 21.80
C ALA A 361 24.70 -5.24 22.52
N HIS A 362 23.54 -5.88 22.31
CA HIS A 362 22.32 -5.59 23.07
C HIS A 362 22.50 -5.89 24.56
N ALA A 363 23.20 -6.95 24.95
CA ALA A 363 23.52 -7.24 26.35
C ALA A 363 24.41 -6.14 26.97
N ARG A 364 25.47 -5.70 26.28
CA ARG A 364 26.31 -4.58 26.71
C ARG A 364 25.52 -3.27 26.80
N ALA A 365 24.58 -3.04 25.90
CA ALA A 365 23.69 -1.88 25.92
C ALA A 365 22.77 -1.90 27.16
N VAL A 366 22.18 -3.05 27.51
CA VAL A 366 21.40 -3.20 28.76
C VAL A 366 22.27 -2.89 29.97
N SER A 367 23.47 -3.47 30.09
CA SER A 367 24.37 -3.19 31.22
C SER A 367 24.79 -1.72 31.32
N TRP A 368 24.91 -1.02 30.18
CA TRP A 368 25.14 0.43 30.19
C TRP A 368 23.95 1.19 30.75
N LEU A 369 22.74 0.87 30.27
CA LEU A 369 21.49 1.50 30.67
C LEU A 369 21.18 1.27 32.15
N GLU A 370 21.43 0.07 32.67
CA GLU A 370 21.29 -0.25 34.11
C GLU A 370 22.23 0.61 34.97
N ARG A 371 23.50 0.75 34.58
CA ARG A 371 24.46 1.60 35.31
C ARG A 371 24.11 3.09 35.25
N ALA A 372 23.56 3.52 34.11
CA ALA A 372 23.09 4.89 33.93
C ALA A 372 21.76 5.18 34.65
N GLY A 373 21.11 4.17 35.24
CA GLY A 373 19.79 4.32 35.88
C GLY A 373 18.68 4.64 34.89
N ALA A 374 18.80 4.20 33.64
CA ALA A 374 17.79 4.45 32.61
C ALA A 374 16.50 3.66 32.87
N GLY A 375 15.35 4.25 32.52
CA GLY A 375 14.03 3.65 32.74
C GLY A 375 13.75 2.39 31.91
N ALA A 376 12.67 1.68 32.25
CA ALA A 376 12.29 0.40 31.66
C ALA A 376 12.14 0.43 30.13
N GLU A 377 11.63 1.53 29.55
CA GLU A 377 11.45 1.67 28.10
C GLU A 377 12.78 1.54 27.33
N ALA A 378 13.84 2.20 27.81
CA ALA A 378 15.15 2.16 27.16
C ALA A 378 15.75 0.75 27.22
N GLN A 379 15.59 0.07 28.36
CA GLN A 379 16.08 -1.29 28.55
C GLN A 379 15.29 -2.30 27.68
N ALA A 380 13.96 -2.17 27.61
CA ALA A 380 13.07 -3.05 26.88
C ALA A 380 13.42 -3.18 25.39
N GLN A 381 13.88 -2.09 24.75
CA GLN A 381 14.35 -2.08 23.36
C GLN A 381 15.52 -3.06 23.13
N HIS A 382 16.36 -3.29 24.13
CA HIS A 382 17.48 -4.23 24.00
C HIS A 382 17.12 -5.62 24.57
N LEU A 383 16.33 -5.67 25.64
CA LEU A 383 15.89 -6.91 26.27
C LEU A 383 15.08 -7.80 25.31
N GLU A 384 14.28 -7.22 24.41
CA GLU A 384 13.53 -8.00 23.43
C GLU A 384 14.41 -8.87 22.52
N HIS A 385 15.68 -8.49 22.32
CA HIS A 385 16.64 -9.20 21.47
C HIS A 385 17.47 -10.26 22.20
N ILE A 386 17.58 -10.18 23.54
CA ILE A 386 18.49 -11.03 24.32
C ILE A 386 17.78 -11.90 25.36
N ALA A 387 16.57 -11.53 25.78
CA ALA A 387 15.87 -12.24 26.84
C ALA A 387 15.59 -13.69 26.42
N VAL A 388 15.87 -14.63 27.32
CA VAL A 388 15.70 -16.07 27.11
C VAL A 388 14.58 -16.62 27.98
N THR A 389 13.98 -17.72 27.56
CA THR A 389 12.87 -18.32 28.29
C THR A 389 13.24 -18.66 29.74
N GLY A 390 12.40 -18.27 30.70
CA GLY A 390 12.65 -18.35 32.14
C GLY A 390 13.14 -17.05 32.78
N ASP A 391 13.45 -16.03 31.98
CA ASP A 391 13.92 -14.73 32.49
C ASP A 391 12.79 -13.85 33.02
N ALA A 392 12.45 -14.05 34.31
CA ALA A 392 11.41 -13.30 34.99
C ALA A 392 11.76 -11.82 35.24
N VAL A 393 13.06 -11.45 35.24
CA VAL A 393 13.48 -10.06 35.41
C VAL A 393 13.19 -9.29 34.13
N SER A 394 13.67 -9.80 32.99
CA SER A 394 13.41 -9.20 31.68
C SER A 394 11.92 -9.14 31.35
N ALA A 395 11.16 -10.18 31.71
CA ALA A 395 9.70 -10.16 31.54
C ALA A 395 9.03 -9.02 32.30
N ARG A 396 9.45 -8.73 33.55
CA ARG A 396 8.89 -7.61 34.33
C ARG A 396 9.24 -6.26 33.71
N VAL A 397 10.49 -6.06 33.28
CA VAL A 397 10.94 -4.81 32.63
C VAL A 397 10.17 -4.58 31.32
N LEU A 398 9.99 -5.63 30.50
CA LEU A 398 9.20 -5.56 29.27
C LEU A 398 7.73 -5.20 29.55
N THR A 399 7.11 -5.79 30.57
CA THR A 399 5.74 -5.46 30.98
C THR A 399 5.60 -4.02 31.47
N GLU A 400 6.53 -3.56 32.31
CA GLU A 400 6.56 -2.17 32.80
C GLU A 400 6.71 -1.17 31.64
N ALA A 401 7.71 -1.39 30.78
CA ALA A 401 7.94 -0.58 29.58
C ALA A 401 6.73 -0.54 28.64
N ALA A 402 6.04 -1.67 28.47
CA ALA A 402 4.85 -1.74 27.63
C ALA A 402 3.69 -0.91 28.19
N ARG A 403 3.48 -0.90 29.52
CA ARG A 403 2.44 -0.10 30.16
C ARG A 403 2.69 1.40 29.94
N ASP A 404 3.93 1.85 30.12
CA ASP A 404 4.32 3.26 29.94
C ASP A 404 4.29 3.73 28.49
N THR A 405 4.38 2.78 27.56
CA THR A 405 4.44 3.05 26.11
C THR A 405 3.10 2.85 25.43
N LEU A 406 2.11 2.23 26.08
CA LEU A 406 0.85 1.81 25.46
C LEU A 406 0.13 2.94 24.71
N SER A 407 0.11 4.16 25.27
CA SER A 407 -0.50 5.33 24.63
C SER A 407 0.37 5.98 23.54
N ARG A 408 1.69 5.79 23.56
CA ARG A 408 2.61 6.41 22.59
C ARG A 408 2.95 5.50 21.41
N SER A 409 3.04 4.19 21.65
CA SER A 409 3.34 3.20 20.63
C SER A 409 2.66 1.86 20.99
N PRO A 410 1.34 1.73 20.73
CA PRO A 410 0.57 0.54 21.07
C PRO A 410 1.13 -0.74 20.43
N GLY A 411 1.62 -0.67 19.18
CA GLY A 411 2.23 -1.82 18.51
C GLY A 411 3.49 -2.34 19.20
N ARG A 412 4.34 -1.42 19.70
CA ARG A 412 5.54 -1.77 20.46
C ARG A 412 5.19 -2.33 21.84
N ALA A 413 4.21 -1.74 22.51
CA ALA A 413 3.68 -2.26 23.77
C ALA A 413 3.12 -3.68 23.62
N ALA A 414 2.35 -3.96 22.56
CA ALA A 414 1.85 -5.30 22.27
C ALA A 414 3.00 -6.30 22.10
N ARG A 415 4.02 -5.95 21.30
CA ARG A 415 5.20 -6.79 21.07
C ARG A 415 5.95 -7.14 22.37
N TRP A 416 6.15 -6.15 23.24
CA TRP A 416 6.82 -6.38 24.52
C TRP A 416 6.00 -7.23 25.49
N LEU A 417 4.68 -7.04 25.54
CA LEU A 417 3.79 -7.90 26.35
C LEU A 417 3.73 -9.34 25.83
N GLU A 418 3.67 -9.53 24.51
CA GLU A 418 3.77 -10.85 23.87
C GLU A 418 5.11 -11.51 24.22
N ARG A 419 6.21 -10.75 24.16
CA ARG A 419 7.54 -11.26 24.51
C ARG A 419 7.62 -11.62 25.99
N ALA A 420 7.14 -10.77 26.89
CA ALA A 420 7.11 -11.04 28.33
C ALA A 420 6.33 -12.33 28.65
N ALA A 421 5.17 -12.53 28.02
CA ALA A 421 4.38 -13.74 28.17
C ALA A 421 5.13 -15.00 27.69
N GLN A 422 5.82 -14.92 26.54
CA GLN A 422 6.65 -16.03 26.04
C GLN A 422 7.80 -16.40 26.98
N LEU A 423 8.41 -15.42 27.65
CA LEU A 423 9.52 -15.65 28.58
C LEU A 423 9.09 -16.43 29.82
N LEU A 424 7.88 -16.18 30.34
CA LEU A 424 7.43 -16.77 31.61
C LEU A 424 6.90 -18.21 31.49
N ARG A 425 6.67 -18.75 30.28
CA ARG A 425 6.02 -20.07 30.04
C ARG A 425 4.75 -20.28 30.88
N GLY A 426 4.06 -19.20 31.18
CA GLY A 426 2.91 -19.17 32.06
C GLY A 426 1.85 -18.27 31.48
N GLU A 427 0.63 -18.47 31.95
CA GLU A 427 -0.51 -17.67 31.57
C GLU A 427 -0.33 -16.25 32.16
N PRO A 428 -0.25 -15.17 31.36
CA PRO A 428 0.01 -13.83 31.86
C PRO A 428 -1.07 -13.39 32.87
N ALA A 429 -0.73 -12.50 33.81
CA ALA A 429 -1.70 -11.98 34.76
C ALA A 429 -2.89 -11.31 34.03
N GLY A 430 -4.07 -11.28 34.68
CA GLY A 430 -5.27 -10.70 34.07
C GLY A 430 -5.07 -9.25 33.62
N GLU A 431 -4.33 -8.46 34.39
CA GLU A 431 -3.98 -7.07 34.04
C GLU A 431 -3.03 -6.98 32.83
N ASP A 432 -2.08 -7.90 32.70
CA ASP A 432 -1.15 -7.94 31.55
C ASP A 432 -1.86 -8.37 30.27
N ARG A 433 -2.80 -9.32 30.37
CA ARG A 433 -3.68 -9.68 29.25
C ARG A 433 -4.59 -8.53 28.84
N LEU A 434 -5.14 -7.80 29.81
CA LEU A 434 -5.92 -6.61 29.52
C LEU A 434 -5.07 -5.57 28.79
N ALA A 435 -3.87 -5.27 29.29
CA ALA A 435 -2.94 -4.34 28.64
C ALA A 435 -2.57 -4.80 27.22
N LEU A 436 -2.34 -6.11 27.00
CA LEU A 436 -2.07 -6.67 25.68
C LEU A 436 -3.28 -6.52 24.76
N GLY A 437 -4.48 -6.87 25.22
CA GLY A 437 -5.71 -6.70 24.46
C GLY A 437 -5.95 -5.24 24.05
N ARG A 438 -5.67 -4.28 24.95
CA ARG A 438 -5.70 -2.83 24.68
C ARG A 438 -4.72 -2.44 23.59
N ALA A 439 -3.47 -2.85 23.72
CA ALA A 439 -2.40 -2.56 22.76
C ALA A 439 -2.68 -3.17 21.37
N LEU A 440 -3.20 -4.39 21.31
CA LEU A 440 -3.64 -5.04 20.06
C LEU A 440 -4.82 -4.32 19.42
N THR A 441 -5.79 -3.86 20.22
CA THR A 441 -6.95 -3.09 19.72
C THR A 441 -6.50 -1.75 19.13
N LEU A 442 -5.66 -1.01 19.85
CA LEU A 442 -5.14 0.29 19.42
C LEU A 442 -4.14 0.19 18.26
N SER A 443 -3.60 -1.00 17.96
CA SER A 443 -2.77 -1.23 16.77
C SER A 443 -3.55 -1.83 15.59
N GLY A 444 -4.87 -2.04 15.73
CA GLY A 444 -5.74 -2.58 14.68
C GLY A 444 -5.69 -4.11 14.52
N ARG A 445 -5.02 -4.84 15.42
CA ARG A 445 -4.93 -6.32 15.41
C ARG A 445 -6.17 -6.95 16.06
N PHE A 446 -7.36 -6.65 15.52
CA PHE A 446 -8.66 -6.95 16.15
C PHE A 446 -8.91 -8.43 16.44
N ALA A 447 -8.60 -9.34 15.51
CA ALA A 447 -8.78 -10.78 15.70
C ALA A 447 -7.89 -11.36 16.81
N GLU A 448 -6.71 -10.78 17.02
CA GLU A 448 -5.81 -11.18 18.10
C GLU A 448 -6.24 -10.58 19.43
N ALA A 449 -6.66 -9.32 19.41
CA ALA A 449 -7.24 -8.65 20.57
C ALA A 449 -8.47 -9.41 21.10
N GLU A 450 -9.36 -9.88 20.22
CA GLU A 450 -10.52 -10.70 20.59
C GLU A 450 -10.10 -11.93 21.39
N ARG A 451 -9.19 -12.74 20.84
CA ARG A 451 -8.71 -13.97 21.48
C ARG A 451 -8.12 -13.71 22.87
N VAL A 452 -7.34 -12.64 23.01
CA VAL A 452 -6.72 -12.27 24.29
C VAL A 452 -7.77 -11.77 25.29
N LEU A 453 -8.69 -10.89 24.86
CA LEU A 453 -9.67 -10.25 25.74
C LEU A 453 -10.81 -11.18 26.19
N LEU A 454 -11.10 -12.25 25.45
CA LEU A 454 -12.07 -13.28 25.86
C LEU A 454 -11.63 -14.02 27.13
N ALA A 455 -10.32 -14.15 27.35
CA ALA A 455 -9.75 -14.80 28.53
C ALA A 455 -9.57 -13.84 29.73
N VAL A 456 -10.09 -12.62 29.65
CA VAL A 456 -9.93 -11.59 30.71
C VAL A 456 -11.25 -11.38 31.44
N ASP A 457 -11.30 -11.82 32.69
CA ASP A 457 -12.41 -11.63 33.64
C ASP A 457 -12.25 -10.33 34.44
N LEU A 458 -12.08 -9.20 33.73
CA LEU A 458 -12.04 -7.86 34.32
C LEU A 458 -13.15 -7.00 33.70
N PRO A 459 -13.87 -6.18 34.48
CA PRO A 459 -14.94 -5.33 33.95
C PRO A 459 -14.51 -4.41 32.80
N GLU A 460 -13.26 -3.93 32.82
CA GLU A 460 -12.73 -3.06 31.75
C GLU A 460 -12.57 -3.80 30.41
N ALA A 461 -12.39 -5.13 30.42
CA ALA A 461 -12.22 -5.91 29.20
C ALA A 461 -13.46 -5.85 28.29
N GLY A 462 -14.66 -5.76 28.87
CA GLY A 462 -15.91 -5.66 28.10
C GLY A 462 -15.95 -4.45 27.18
N ARG A 463 -15.44 -3.30 27.63
CA ARG A 463 -15.30 -2.10 26.78
C ARG A 463 -14.44 -2.36 25.55
N TRP A 464 -13.29 -3.00 25.74
CA TRP A 464 -12.35 -3.25 24.66
C TRP A 464 -12.84 -4.35 23.71
N ARG A 465 -13.53 -5.38 24.23
CA ARG A 465 -14.25 -6.37 23.41
C ARG A 465 -15.33 -5.69 22.55
N ALA A 466 -16.11 -4.78 23.14
CA ALA A 466 -17.11 -4.03 22.39
C ALA A 466 -16.50 -3.22 21.23
N LYS A 467 -15.37 -2.55 21.47
CA LYS A 467 -14.62 -1.83 20.43
C LYS A 467 -14.15 -2.78 19.34
N VAL A 468 -13.55 -3.92 19.70
CA VAL A 468 -13.11 -4.95 18.74
C VAL A 468 -14.27 -5.43 17.88
N TYR A 469 -15.39 -5.83 18.49
CA TYR A 469 -16.58 -6.29 17.77
C TYR A 469 -17.14 -5.24 16.84
N ARG A 470 -17.19 -3.97 17.26
CA ARG A 470 -17.62 -2.85 16.42
C ARG A 470 -16.77 -2.72 15.15
N PHE A 471 -15.44 -2.75 15.27
CA PHE A 471 -14.54 -2.71 14.09
C PHE A 471 -14.58 -3.98 13.23
N LEU A 472 -15.05 -5.10 13.76
CA LEU A 472 -15.33 -6.32 13.01
C LEU A 472 -16.75 -6.35 12.39
N GLY A 473 -17.58 -5.32 12.62
CA GLY A 473 -18.96 -5.25 12.15
C GLY A 473 -19.96 -6.14 12.93
N ARG A 474 -19.58 -6.57 14.14
CA ARG A 474 -20.36 -7.45 15.04
C ARG A 474 -21.09 -6.61 16.09
N TYR A 475 -22.03 -5.77 15.65
CA TYR A 475 -22.65 -4.75 16.50
C TYR A 475 -23.52 -5.33 17.63
N SER A 476 -24.15 -6.48 17.41
CA SER A 476 -24.95 -7.15 18.45
C SER A 476 -24.08 -7.62 19.63
N GLU A 477 -22.93 -8.22 19.35
CA GLU A 477 -21.96 -8.58 20.40
C GLU A 477 -21.36 -7.35 21.08
N ALA A 478 -21.06 -6.29 20.32
CA ALA A 478 -20.58 -5.03 20.89
C ALA A 478 -21.60 -4.41 21.88
N ALA A 479 -22.88 -4.42 21.51
CA ALA A 479 -23.95 -3.94 22.38
C ALA A 479 -24.15 -4.83 23.62
N HIS A 480 -23.88 -6.13 23.53
CA HIS A 480 -23.96 -7.03 24.68
C HIS A 480 -22.88 -6.72 25.73
N GLU A 481 -21.62 -6.55 25.31
CA GLU A 481 -20.47 -6.28 26.18
C GLU A 481 -20.57 -4.96 26.97
N THR A 482 -21.37 -4.01 26.48
CA THR A 482 -21.53 -2.68 27.10
C THR A 482 -22.74 -2.57 28.02
N ARG A 483 -23.53 -3.65 28.20
CA ARG A 483 -24.68 -3.69 29.13
C ARG A 483 -24.23 -3.83 30.59
N VAL A 484 -23.79 -2.72 31.17
CA VAL A 484 -23.36 -2.64 32.58
C VAL A 484 -24.26 -1.71 33.37
N ARG A 485 -24.61 -2.06 34.61
CA ARG A 485 -25.55 -1.29 35.46
C ARG A 485 -25.07 0.13 35.79
N ARG A 486 -23.75 0.35 35.88
CA ARG A 486 -23.12 1.66 36.14
C ARG A 486 -21.87 1.80 35.26
N PRO A 487 -22.03 2.22 34.00
CA PRO A 487 -20.91 2.28 33.05
C PRO A 487 -19.98 3.46 33.35
N SER A 488 -18.67 3.24 33.26
CA SER A 488 -17.68 4.33 33.26
C SER A 488 -17.83 5.21 32.00
N ALA A 489 -17.19 6.39 31.97
CA ALA A 489 -17.25 7.27 30.80
C ALA A 489 -16.79 6.56 29.50
N GLY A 490 -15.72 5.76 29.56
CA GLY A 490 -15.25 4.98 28.40
C GLY A 490 -16.21 3.87 27.97
N VAL A 491 -16.89 3.19 28.91
CA VAL A 491 -17.93 2.19 28.58
C VAL A 491 -19.13 2.87 27.93
N ARG A 492 -19.55 4.03 28.45
CA ARG A 492 -20.61 4.84 27.83
C ARG A 492 -20.23 5.32 26.43
N ALA A 493 -18.99 5.74 26.22
CA ALA A 493 -18.50 6.13 24.92
C ALA A 493 -18.60 4.96 23.91
N GLU A 494 -18.16 3.74 24.26
CA GLU A 494 -18.28 2.61 23.35
C GLU A 494 -19.74 2.16 23.12
N LEU A 495 -20.61 2.26 24.13
CA LEU A 495 -22.05 2.02 23.97
C LEU A 495 -22.65 2.99 22.94
N LEU A 496 -22.38 4.28 23.10
CA LEU A 496 -22.84 5.34 22.18
C LEU A 496 -22.24 5.15 20.77
N ALA A 497 -20.94 4.84 20.66
CA ALA A 497 -20.28 4.61 19.38
C ALA A 497 -20.88 3.40 18.64
N THR A 498 -21.17 2.31 19.37
CA THR A 498 -21.85 1.14 18.80
C THR A 498 -23.24 1.53 18.29
N ALA A 499 -24.03 2.24 19.10
CA ALA A 499 -25.36 2.70 18.70
C ALA A 499 -25.33 3.64 17.48
N MET A 500 -24.27 4.47 17.37
CA MET A 500 -24.05 5.34 16.21
C MET A 500 -23.72 4.58 14.92
N GLU A 501 -23.18 3.35 15.03
CA GLU A 501 -22.81 2.50 13.90
C GLU A 501 -23.89 1.48 13.49
N CYS A 502 -24.91 1.22 14.31
CA CYS A 502 -26.00 0.27 14.00
C CYS A 502 -27.42 0.89 13.98
N HIS A 503 -27.56 2.17 13.63
CA HIS A 503 -28.86 2.88 13.63
C HIS A 503 -29.57 3.02 15.00
N GLY A 504 -28.91 2.64 16.11
CA GLY A 504 -29.48 2.66 17.46
C GLY A 504 -29.40 3.99 18.22
N TRP A 505 -28.98 5.10 17.60
CA TRP A 505 -28.77 6.39 18.30
C TRP A 505 -30.05 7.05 18.82
N GLN A 506 -31.23 6.60 18.39
CA GLN A 506 -32.51 7.02 18.93
C GLN A 506 -32.66 6.60 20.41
N ASP A 507 -32.24 5.38 20.72
CA ASP A 507 -32.29 4.80 22.07
C ASP A 507 -31.08 5.19 22.94
N ALA A 508 -30.03 5.72 22.30
CA ALA A 508 -28.76 6.04 22.92
C ALA A 508 -28.71 7.44 23.57
N THR A 509 -29.86 8.11 23.77
CA THR A 509 -29.96 9.46 24.37
C THR A 509 -30.52 9.45 25.80
N PRO A 510 -29.85 8.85 26.80
CA PRO A 510 -30.26 8.96 28.20
C PRO A 510 -29.87 10.30 28.83
N ALA A 511 -30.49 10.61 29.98
CA ALA A 511 -30.38 11.86 30.73
C ALA A 511 -28.93 12.34 30.97
N ASP A 512 -28.77 13.67 31.04
CA ASP A 512 -27.53 14.48 31.15
C ASP A 512 -26.61 14.20 32.37
N ASP A 513 -26.48 12.96 32.85
CA ASP A 513 -25.52 12.55 33.89
C ASP A 513 -24.09 12.44 33.34
N LEU A 514 -23.61 13.56 32.79
CA LEU A 514 -22.20 13.77 32.47
C LEU A 514 -21.46 14.00 33.79
N ALA A 515 -20.33 13.31 33.98
CA ALA A 515 -19.48 13.56 35.13
C ALA A 515 -18.89 14.99 35.05
N ARG A 516 -18.34 15.49 36.16
CA ARG A 516 -17.88 16.89 36.27
C ARG A 516 -16.40 17.06 35.92
N GLU A 517 -15.65 15.98 35.76
CA GLU A 517 -14.18 16.01 35.66
C GLU A 517 -13.68 15.79 34.23
N PRO A 518 -12.85 16.69 33.68
CA PRO A 518 -12.40 16.58 32.30
C PRO A 518 -11.58 15.31 32.08
N SER A 519 -12.07 14.42 31.21
CA SER A 519 -11.37 13.19 30.80
C SER A 519 -11.61 12.90 29.31
N ALA A 520 -10.73 12.09 28.70
CA ALA A 520 -10.90 11.66 27.31
C ALA A 520 -12.23 10.91 27.09
N GLY A 521 -12.63 10.08 28.06
CA GLY A 521 -13.93 9.40 28.02
C GLY A 521 -15.12 10.37 28.06
N GLU A 522 -15.05 11.45 28.84
CA GLU A 522 -16.08 12.49 28.81
C GLU A 522 -16.13 13.25 27.47
N ALA A 523 -14.96 13.55 26.90
CA ALA A 523 -14.87 14.19 25.59
C ALA A 523 -15.51 13.32 24.50
N ALA A 524 -15.25 12.01 24.55
CA ALA A 524 -15.84 11.01 23.66
C ALA A 524 -17.37 10.98 23.80
N VAL A 525 -17.89 10.86 25.03
CA VAL A 525 -19.33 10.86 25.30
C VAL A 525 -19.99 12.15 24.78
N CYS A 526 -19.41 13.33 25.06
CA CYS A 526 -19.98 14.59 24.59
C CYS A 526 -19.99 14.68 23.05
N SER A 527 -18.91 14.24 22.39
CA SER A 527 -18.82 14.26 20.92
C SER A 527 -19.81 13.31 20.28
N LEU A 528 -20.00 12.13 20.86
CA LEU A 528 -20.98 11.14 20.43
C LEU A 528 -22.42 11.61 20.63
N LEU A 529 -22.73 12.20 21.78
CA LEU A 529 -24.04 12.82 22.02
C LEU A 529 -24.29 13.96 21.04
N ALA A 530 -23.30 14.82 20.79
CA ALA A 530 -23.42 15.89 19.81
C ALA A 530 -23.76 15.34 18.40
N ALA A 531 -23.03 14.32 17.95
CA ALA A 531 -23.29 13.67 16.66
C ALA A 531 -24.68 13.00 16.61
N ALA A 532 -25.10 12.31 17.67
CA ALA A 532 -26.42 11.69 17.78
C ALA A 532 -27.55 12.73 17.71
N TRP A 533 -27.46 13.81 18.49
CA TRP A 533 -28.43 14.91 18.45
C TRP A 533 -28.46 15.60 17.09
N GLY A 534 -27.31 15.72 16.43
CA GLY A 534 -27.22 16.21 15.05
C GLY A 534 -27.92 15.31 14.04
N ARG A 535 -27.88 13.97 14.21
CA ARG A 535 -28.63 13.03 13.37
C ARG A 535 -30.14 13.06 13.63
N LEU A 536 -30.56 13.41 14.85
CA LEU A 536 -31.96 13.59 15.25
C LEU A 536 -32.53 14.98 14.94
N ASP A 537 -31.73 15.87 14.33
CA ASP A 537 -32.08 17.27 14.05
C ASP A 537 -32.52 18.07 15.30
N ARG A 538 -31.92 17.76 16.46
CA ARG A 538 -32.20 18.43 17.74
C ARG A 538 -31.13 19.49 18.02
N ARG A 539 -31.38 20.72 17.55
CA ARG A 539 -30.38 21.81 17.56
C ARG A 539 -29.83 22.18 18.94
N ASP A 540 -30.68 22.25 19.98
CA ASP A 540 -30.24 22.72 21.30
C ASP A 540 -29.18 21.82 21.92
N GLY A 541 -29.40 20.50 21.93
CA GLY A 541 -28.39 19.57 22.46
C GLY A 541 -27.21 19.36 21.51
N LEU A 542 -27.39 19.46 20.19
CA LEU A 542 -26.28 19.47 19.24
C LEU A 542 -25.29 20.60 19.60
N ALA A 543 -25.78 21.84 19.75
CA ALA A 543 -24.92 22.99 20.09
C ALA A 543 -24.26 22.80 21.46
N ARG A 544 -25.05 22.51 22.50
CA ARG A 544 -24.58 22.33 23.88
C ARG A 544 -23.50 21.26 24.02
N HIS A 545 -23.71 20.08 23.42
CA HIS A 545 -22.74 18.99 23.50
C HIS A 545 -21.50 19.25 22.64
N THR A 546 -21.63 19.90 21.49
CA THR A 546 -20.49 20.29 20.64
C THR A 546 -19.57 21.29 21.37
N GLU A 547 -20.14 22.31 22.02
CA GLU A 547 -19.37 23.30 22.78
C GLU A 547 -18.61 22.64 23.94
N ARG A 548 -19.30 21.77 24.70
CA ARG A 548 -18.65 21.02 25.79
C ARG A 548 -17.57 20.07 25.29
N ALA A 549 -17.81 19.35 24.19
CA ALA A 549 -16.84 18.45 23.59
C ALA A 549 -15.58 19.20 23.12
N THR A 550 -15.76 20.32 22.42
CA THR A 550 -14.67 21.19 21.95
C THR A 550 -13.82 21.66 23.13
N ALA A 551 -14.46 22.19 24.18
CA ALA A 551 -13.76 22.65 25.37
C ALA A 551 -13.01 21.52 26.11
N LEU A 552 -13.45 20.27 26.03
CA LEU A 552 -12.72 19.13 26.59
C LEU A 552 -11.56 18.70 25.69
N VAL A 553 -11.79 18.56 24.39
CA VAL A 553 -10.78 18.16 23.39
C VAL A 553 -9.61 19.15 23.33
N ASP A 554 -9.89 20.45 23.44
CA ASP A 554 -8.86 21.49 23.38
C ASP A 554 -8.06 21.63 24.68
N ARG A 555 -8.64 21.24 25.82
CA ARG A 555 -7.92 21.20 27.12
C ARG A 555 -7.07 19.95 27.29
N LEU A 556 -7.42 18.86 26.63
CA LEU A 556 -6.67 17.61 26.70
C LEU A 556 -5.44 17.66 25.79
N GLY A 557 -4.28 17.29 26.33
CA GLY A 557 -3.08 17.05 25.53
C GLY A 557 -3.28 15.89 24.54
N ASP A 558 -2.59 15.93 23.40
CA ASP A 558 -2.72 14.93 22.33
C ASP A 558 -2.53 13.49 22.83
N GLU A 559 -1.58 13.26 23.76
CA GLU A 559 -1.30 11.96 24.37
C GLU A 559 -2.49 11.37 25.17
N HIS A 560 -3.29 12.24 25.79
CA HIS A 560 -4.44 11.84 26.60
C HIS A 560 -5.66 11.48 25.73
N LEU A 561 -5.72 12.04 24.52
CA LEU A 561 -6.78 11.73 23.55
C LEU A 561 -6.57 10.38 22.86
N VAL A 562 -5.34 9.84 22.83
CA VAL A 562 -4.98 8.65 22.05
C VAL A 562 -5.93 7.45 22.26
N PRO A 563 -6.33 7.07 23.49
CA PRO A 563 -7.25 5.93 23.68
C PRO A 563 -8.65 6.16 23.08
N GLU A 564 -9.04 7.44 22.98
CA GLU A 564 -10.35 7.91 22.52
C GLU A 564 -10.24 8.73 21.23
N LEU A 565 -9.22 8.48 20.40
CA LEU A 565 -8.87 9.38 19.30
C LEU A 565 -10.02 9.59 18.31
N GLU A 566 -10.90 8.58 18.17
CA GLU A 566 -12.13 8.63 17.36
C GLU A 566 -13.09 9.77 17.77
N THR A 567 -12.97 10.29 18.99
CA THR A 567 -13.70 11.48 19.48
C THR A 567 -13.65 12.63 18.47
N LEU A 568 -12.49 12.86 17.85
CA LEU A 568 -12.30 13.93 16.87
C LEU A 568 -13.18 13.75 15.63
N ARG A 569 -13.46 12.51 15.22
CA ARG A 569 -14.37 12.22 14.10
C ARG A 569 -15.82 12.53 14.50
N TRP A 570 -16.24 12.23 15.74
CA TRP A 570 -17.62 12.46 16.19
C TRP A 570 -17.87 13.96 16.36
N LEU A 571 -16.88 14.67 16.91
CA LEU A 571 -16.93 16.12 17.05
C LEU A 571 -17.01 16.81 15.68
N ALA A 572 -16.18 16.40 14.73
CA ALA A 572 -16.21 16.95 13.38
C ALA A 572 -17.55 16.74 12.66
N GLU A 573 -18.20 15.58 12.85
CA GLU A 573 -19.54 15.34 12.32
C GLU A 573 -20.58 16.33 12.89
N ALA A 574 -20.50 16.60 14.19
CA ALA A 574 -21.38 17.56 14.86
C ALA A 574 -21.13 19.00 14.40
N GLU A 575 -19.87 19.41 14.30
CA GLU A 575 -19.45 20.73 13.82
C GLU A 575 -19.90 20.98 12.37
N TRP A 576 -19.76 19.99 11.50
CA TRP A 576 -20.25 20.09 10.13
C TRP A 576 -21.76 20.31 10.07
N ARG A 577 -22.54 19.59 10.88
CA ARG A 577 -24.01 19.78 10.98
C ARG A 577 -24.42 21.13 11.55
N LEU A 578 -23.58 21.75 12.38
CA LEU A 578 -23.76 23.13 12.85
C LEU A 578 -23.35 24.18 11.81
N GLY A 579 -22.88 23.78 10.63
CA GLY A 579 -22.39 24.71 9.61
C GLY A 579 -20.99 25.26 9.91
N ARG A 580 -20.15 24.51 10.63
CA ARG A 580 -18.76 24.86 10.96
C ARG A 580 -17.75 23.92 10.25
N PRO A 581 -17.69 23.92 8.90
CA PRO A 581 -16.85 22.97 8.16
C PRO A 581 -15.34 23.17 8.39
N GLY A 582 -14.90 24.40 8.71
CA GLY A 582 -13.50 24.69 9.03
C GLY A 582 -13.03 24.04 10.34
N ASP A 583 -13.86 24.08 11.39
CA ASP A 583 -13.57 23.40 12.67
C ASP A 583 -13.57 21.88 12.48
N ALA A 584 -14.54 21.36 11.74
CA ALA A 584 -14.62 19.94 11.40
C ALA A 584 -13.37 19.46 10.66
N ALA A 585 -12.92 20.20 9.64
CA ALA A 585 -11.71 19.89 8.90
C ALA A 585 -10.46 19.94 9.80
N ARG A 586 -10.36 20.93 10.71
CA ARG A 586 -9.26 21.05 11.67
C ARG A 586 -9.18 19.82 12.59
N HIS A 587 -10.31 19.38 13.14
CA HIS A 587 -10.33 18.20 14.03
C HIS A 587 -10.05 16.89 13.30
N LEU A 588 -10.57 16.70 12.08
CA LEU A 588 -10.24 15.52 11.27
C LEU A 588 -8.77 15.49 10.86
N ALA A 589 -8.19 16.64 10.48
CA ALA A 589 -6.77 16.73 10.15
C ALA A 589 -5.87 16.46 11.36
N ARG A 590 -6.22 16.99 12.55
CA ARG A 590 -5.57 16.65 13.83
C ARG A 590 -5.65 15.14 14.07
N GLY A 591 -6.84 14.55 13.96
CA GLY A 591 -7.04 13.11 14.14
C GLY A 591 -6.19 12.25 13.19
N ARG A 592 -6.15 12.59 11.89
CA ARG A 592 -5.35 11.88 10.88
C ARG A 592 -3.84 11.94 11.19
N ARG A 593 -3.34 13.09 11.63
CA ARG A 593 -1.94 13.26 12.06
C ARG A 593 -1.64 12.38 13.27
N LEU A 594 -2.43 12.49 14.33
CA LEU A 594 -2.23 11.73 15.57
C LEU A 594 -2.36 10.21 15.35
N ALA A 595 -3.26 9.78 14.46
CA ALA A 595 -3.38 8.37 14.09
C ALA A 595 -2.12 7.83 13.41
N SER A 596 -1.39 8.68 12.68
CA SER A 596 -0.11 8.31 12.06
C SER A 596 1.03 8.34 13.08
N GLU A 597 1.09 9.39 13.89
CA GLU A 597 2.10 9.61 14.93
C GLU A 597 2.11 8.50 15.99
N PHE A 598 0.93 8.08 16.45
CA PHE A 598 0.78 7.05 17.48
C PHE A 598 0.50 5.64 16.93
N GLY A 599 0.63 5.43 15.61
CA GLY A 599 0.52 4.10 14.99
C GLY A 599 -0.89 3.49 14.99
N GLN A 600 -1.96 4.28 15.12
CA GLN A 600 -3.36 3.83 15.01
C GLN A 600 -3.87 3.92 13.58
N HIS A 601 -3.22 3.22 12.64
CA HIS A 601 -3.48 3.37 11.20
C HIS A 601 -4.92 3.07 10.78
N PHE A 602 -5.67 2.25 11.53
CA PHE A 602 -7.09 2.01 11.28
C PHE A 602 -7.96 3.26 11.41
N LEU A 603 -7.61 4.19 12.29
CA LEU A 603 -8.32 5.46 12.39
C LEU A 603 -7.98 6.44 11.26
N ARG A 604 -6.85 6.27 10.56
CA ARG A 604 -6.56 7.06 9.34
C ARG A 604 -7.63 6.86 8.28
N SER A 605 -8.14 5.64 8.13
CA SER A 605 -9.25 5.37 7.21
C SER A 605 -10.47 6.24 7.52
N ARG A 606 -10.90 6.25 8.79
CA ARG A 606 -12.05 7.05 9.26
C ARG A 606 -11.85 8.55 9.13
N PHE A 607 -10.68 9.07 9.51
CA PHE A 607 -10.40 10.50 9.39
C PHE A 607 -10.34 10.95 7.93
N SER A 608 -9.75 10.13 7.06
CA SER A 608 -9.69 10.41 5.62
C SER A 608 -11.08 10.34 5.00
N ALA A 609 -11.92 9.37 5.39
CA ALA A 609 -13.30 9.32 4.95
C ALA A 609 -14.09 10.58 5.34
N GLY A 610 -13.89 11.08 6.57
CA GLY A 610 -14.47 12.35 7.01
C GLY A 610 -14.01 13.55 6.18
N LEU A 611 -12.69 13.68 5.93
CA LEU A 611 -12.14 14.76 5.11
C LEU A 611 -12.64 14.69 3.66
N GLY A 612 -12.71 13.49 3.09
CA GLY A 612 -13.25 13.28 1.75
C GLY A 612 -14.73 13.68 1.64
N ARG A 613 -15.54 13.44 2.68
CA ARG A 613 -16.94 13.92 2.69
C ARG A 613 -17.03 15.45 2.73
N LEU A 614 -16.20 16.10 3.54
CA LEU A 614 -16.17 17.56 3.60
C LEU A 614 -15.74 18.15 2.24
N ALA A 615 -14.71 17.57 1.62
CA ALA A 615 -14.24 17.96 0.30
C ALA A 615 -15.31 17.76 -0.79
N LEU A 616 -16.04 16.63 -0.80
CA LEU A 616 -17.16 16.42 -1.71
C LEU A 616 -18.27 17.45 -1.51
N ALA A 617 -18.62 17.75 -0.25
CA ALA A 617 -19.64 18.74 0.06
C ALA A 617 -19.22 20.17 -0.35
N ALA A 618 -17.92 20.46 -0.34
CA ALA A 618 -17.35 21.72 -0.81
C ALA A 618 -17.15 21.78 -2.35
N GLY A 619 -17.31 20.66 -3.06
CA GLY A 619 -17.02 20.55 -4.49
C GLY A 619 -15.52 20.46 -4.83
N GLU A 620 -14.67 20.18 -3.85
CA GLU A 620 -13.21 20.04 -4.00
C GLU A 620 -12.87 18.61 -4.45
N LEU A 621 -13.13 18.30 -5.72
CA LEU A 621 -13.09 16.93 -6.24
C LEU A 621 -11.71 16.26 -6.13
N ASP A 622 -10.61 17.00 -6.33
CA ASP A 622 -9.25 16.46 -6.21
C ASP A 622 -8.90 16.07 -4.78
N ALA A 623 -9.26 16.91 -3.81
CA ALA A 623 -9.08 16.62 -2.38
C ALA A 623 -9.97 15.45 -1.95
N ALA A 624 -11.20 15.40 -2.46
CA ALA A 624 -12.10 14.28 -2.25
C ALA A 624 -11.52 12.97 -2.80
N ALA A 625 -10.95 12.98 -4.01
CA ALA A 625 -10.32 11.81 -4.63
C ALA A 625 -9.16 11.28 -3.78
N TYR A 626 -8.21 12.16 -3.42
CA TYR A 626 -7.07 11.81 -2.58
C TYR A 626 -7.51 11.16 -1.25
N HIS A 627 -8.45 11.77 -0.54
CA HIS A 627 -8.92 11.25 0.75
C HIS A 627 -9.75 9.97 0.62
N THR A 628 -10.47 9.79 -0.49
CA THR A 628 -11.19 8.55 -0.78
C THR A 628 -10.23 7.39 -1.00
N GLU A 629 -9.15 7.59 -1.75
CA GLU A 629 -8.14 6.57 -2.00
C GLU A 629 -7.40 6.18 -0.73
N GLU A 630 -7.03 7.16 0.11
CA GLU A 630 -6.44 6.89 1.42
C GLU A 630 -7.38 6.08 2.33
N ALA A 631 -8.67 6.44 2.36
CA ALA A 631 -9.67 5.71 3.15
C ALA A 631 -9.84 4.26 2.68
N MET A 632 -9.96 4.04 1.37
CA MET A 632 -10.08 2.73 0.73
C MET A 632 -8.86 1.85 1.00
N GLY A 633 -7.65 2.36 0.72
CA GLY A 633 -6.41 1.60 0.90
C GLY A 633 -6.21 1.14 2.34
N CYS A 634 -6.50 2.01 3.33
CA CYS A 634 -6.45 1.62 4.73
C CYS A 634 -7.52 0.56 5.09
N ALA A 635 -8.75 0.71 4.61
CA ALA A 635 -9.84 -0.23 4.91
C ALA A 635 -9.58 -1.64 4.35
N GLU A 636 -9.01 -1.72 3.14
CA GLU A 636 -8.63 -2.98 2.48
C GLU A 636 -7.50 -3.70 3.22
N ILE A 637 -6.44 -2.99 3.60
CA ILE A 637 -5.31 -3.57 4.35
C ILE A 637 -5.76 -4.20 5.67
N LEU A 638 -6.74 -3.56 6.33
CA LEU A 638 -7.23 -3.98 7.64
C LEU A 638 -8.35 -5.02 7.56
N ALA A 639 -8.85 -5.32 6.35
CA ALA A 639 -9.97 -6.23 6.11
C ALA A 639 -11.18 -5.99 7.04
N SER A 640 -11.45 -4.72 7.39
CA SER A 640 -12.57 -4.35 8.28
C SER A 640 -13.82 -4.04 7.45
N PRO A 641 -14.90 -4.83 7.58
CA PRO A 641 -16.13 -4.60 6.83
C PRO A 641 -16.77 -3.24 7.12
N ALA A 642 -16.72 -2.78 8.38
CA ALA A 642 -17.28 -1.49 8.80
C ALA A 642 -16.54 -0.30 8.15
N LEU A 643 -15.20 -0.35 8.07
CA LEU A 643 -14.41 0.68 7.39
C LEU A 643 -14.62 0.66 5.87
N LEU A 644 -14.79 -0.53 5.28
CA LEU A 644 -15.05 -0.68 3.85
C LEU A 644 -16.38 -0.04 3.44
N VAL A 645 -17.45 -0.22 4.22
CA VAL A 645 -18.75 0.44 3.94
C VAL A 645 -18.58 1.96 3.85
N GLU A 646 -17.91 2.56 4.82
CA GLU A 646 -17.70 4.00 4.91
C GLU A 646 -16.92 4.54 3.70
N ALA A 647 -15.85 3.85 3.31
CA ALA A 647 -15.01 4.22 2.17
C ALA A 647 -15.72 4.00 0.81
N GLN A 648 -16.49 2.92 0.67
CA GLN A 648 -17.24 2.62 -0.56
C GLN A 648 -18.36 3.64 -0.82
N VAL A 649 -19.07 4.08 0.22
CA VAL A 649 -20.07 5.16 0.10
C VAL A 649 -19.40 6.45 -0.40
N LEU A 650 -18.23 6.79 0.14
CA LEU A 650 -17.50 7.97 -0.29
C LEU A 650 -17.04 7.86 -1.75
N ARG A 651 -16.48 6.71 -2.15
CA ARG A 651 -16.08 6.44 -3.54
C ARG A 651 -17.25 6.51 -4.51
N ALA A 652 -18.40 6.00 -4.10
CA ALA A 652 -19.62 6.10 -4.88
C ALA A 652 -20.05 7.56 -5.08
N GLY A 653 -20.06 8.35 -4.00
CA GLY A 653 -20.39 9.78 -4.05
C GLY A 653 -19.44 10.57 -4.95
N LEU A 654 -18.14 10.27 -4.91
CA LEU A 654 -17.16 10.86 -5.82
C LEU A 654 -17.44 10.52 -7.28
N GLY A 655 -17.74 9.26 -7.61
CA GLY A 655 -18.09 8.86 -8.97
C GLY A 655 -19.34 9.59 -9.51
N VAL A 656 -20.34 9.81 -8.65
CA VAL A 656 -21.51 10.63 -9.02
C VAL A 656 -21.09 12.09 -9.28
N ALA A 657 -20.24 12.67 -8.43
CA ALA A 657 -19.82 14.06 -8.56
C ALA A 657 -18.89 14.32 -9.76
N THR A 658 -18.05 13.35 -10.14
CA THR A 658 -17.11 13.45 -11.26
C THR A 658 -17.71 13.00 -12.60
N GLY A 659 -18.91 12.44 -12.59
CA GLY A 659 -19.55 11.86 -13.78
C GLY A 659 -19.05 10.45 -14.16
N ASP A 660 -18.24 9.81 -13.31
CA ASP A 660 -17.90 8.38 -13.42
C ASP A 660 -19.02 7.53 -12.83
N VAL A 661 -20.15 7.52 -13.54
CA VAL A 661 -21.42 6.95 -13.07
C VAL A 661 -21.33 5.44 -12.88
N GLU A 662 -20.58 4.71 -13.72
CA GLU A 662 -20.43 3.26 -13.60
C GLU A 662 -19.67 2.88 -12.33
N THR A 663 -18.55 3.56 -12.03
CA THR A 663 -17.85 3.41 -10.75
C THR A 663 -18.75 3.80 -9.58
N GLY A 664 -19.51 4.89 -9.71
CA GLY A 664 -20.49 5.34 -8.73
C GLY A 664 -21.51 4.25 -8.37
N VAL A 665 -22.12 3.63 -9.38
CA VAL A 665 -23.10 2.54 -9.21
C VAL A 665 -22.45 1.31 -8.59
N LEU A 666 -21.28 0.88 -9.08
CA LEU A 666 -20.58 -0.31 -8.59
C LEU A 666 -20.29 -0.22 -7.08
N TYR A 667 -19.68 0.89 -6.65
CA TYR A 667 -19.32 1.06 -5.24
C TYR A 667 -20.55 1.31 -4.36
N ALA A 668 -21.59 1.98 -4.87
CA ALA A 668 -22.84 2.13 -4.12
C ALA A 668 -23.55 0.77 -3.91
N GLN A 669 -23.54 -0.12 -4.90
CA GLN A 669 -24.09 -1.47 -4.78
C GLN A 669 -23.34 -2.29 -3.73
N ARG A 670 -22.01 -2.29 -3.78
CA ARG A 670 -21.16 -2.93 -2.77
C ARG A 670 -21.45 -2.38 -1.38
N ALA A 671 -21.52 -1.05 -1.24
CA ALA A 671 -21.82 -0.41 0.04
C ALA A 671 -23.18 -0.85 0.60
N VAL A 672 -24.23 -0.91 -0.23
CA VAL A 672 -25.56 -1.40 0.19
C VAL A 672 -25.51 -2.86 0.61
N GLU A 673 -24.82 -3.71 -0.16
CA GLU A 673 -24.69 -5.14 0.15
C GLU A 673 -23.99 -5.36 1.50
N PHE A 674 -22.83 -4.75 1.70
CA PHE A 674 -22.08 -4.86 2.96
C PHE A 674 -22.84 -4.23 4.13
N ALA A 675 -23.35 -3.01 3.99
CA ALA A 675 -24.10 -2.33 5.04
C ALA A 675 -25.36 -3.11 5.46
N SER A 676 -26.05 -3.74 4.50
CA SER A 676 -27.24 -4.54 4.79
C SER A 676 -26.91 -5.82 5.56
N ARG A 677 -25.77 -6.46 5.29
CA ARG A 677 -25.33 -7.67 6.02
C ARG A 677 -24.93 -7.36 7.46
N LEU A 678 -24.40 -6.17 7.69
CA LEU A 678 -23.89 -5.74 9.00
C LEU A 678 -24.93 -5.01 9.84
N GLU A 679 -26.09 -4.67 9.29
CA GLU A 679 -27.05 -3.73 9.91
C GLU A 679 -26.42 -2.35 10.22
N ASP A 680 -25.58 -1.87 9.29
CA ASP A 680 -24.76 -0.67 9.45
C ASP A 680 -25.55 0.65 9.27
N ALA A 681 -25.21 1.66 10.07
CA ALA A 681 -25.73 3.03 10.06
C ALA A 681 -25.65 3.74 8.71
N ASN A 682 -24.73 3.31 7.84
CA ASN A 682 -24.56 3.89 6.52
C ASN A 682 -25.47 3.27 5.47
N LEU A 683 -26.31 2.27 5.79
CA LEU A 683 -27.18 1.61 4.82
C LEU A 683 -28.09 2.60 4.09
N ASP A 684 -28.71 3.53 4.81
CA ASP A 684 -29.57 4.55 4.19
C ASP A 684 -28.79 5.52 3.31
N LEU A 685 -27.57 5.89 3.72
CA LEU A 685 -26.69 6.74 2.93
C LEU A 685 -26.23 6.01 1.65
N ALA A 686 -25.88 4.73 1.76
CA ALA A 686 -25.52 3.88 0.62
C ALA A 686 -26.69 3.74 -0.36
N ARG A 687 -27.92 3.54 0.14
CA ARG A 687 -29.14 3.46 -0.69
C ARG A 687 -29.43 4.78 -1.41
N ARG A 688 -29.31 5.93 -0.72
CA ARG A 688 -29.46 7.25 -1.35
C ARG A 688 -28.40 7.49 -2.43
N THR A 689 -27.15 7.15 -2.14
CA THR A 689 -26.04 7.29 -3.10
C THR A 689 -26.24 6.38 -4.31
N LEU A 690 -26.72 5.14 -4.11
CA LEU A 690 -27.08 4.24 -5.20
C LEU A 690 -28.22 4.79 -6.06
N HIS A 691 -29.24 5.39 -5.43
CA HIS A 691 -30.32 6.04 -6.15
C HIS A 691 -29.78 7.20 -7.00
N GLN A 692 -28.96 8.08 -6.43
CA GLN A 692 -28.32 9.20 -7.13
C GLN A 692 -27.44 8.73 -8.30
N ALA A 693 -26.66 7.67 -8.11
CA ALA A 693 -25.84 7.09 -9.16
C ALA A 693 -26.69 6.50 -10.30
N ARG A 694 -27.81 5.84 -9.98
CA ARG A 694 -28.75 5.31 -10.99
C ARG A 694 -29.51 6.40 -11.72
N THR A 695 -29.89 7.49 -11.05
CA THR A 695 -30.54 8.63 -11.70
C THR A 695 -29.57 9.32 -12.64
N ALA A 696 -28.32 9.55 -12.21
CA ALA A 696 -27.26 10.08 -13.06
C ALA A 696 -26.98 9.18 -14.28
N ARG A 697 -27.17 7.86 -14.13
CA ARG A 697 -27.10 6.89 -15.24
C ARG A 697 -28.28 6.96 -16.20
N ALA A 698 -29.46 7.30 -15.70
CA ALA A 698 -30.72 7.31 -16.45
C ALA A 698 -31.02 8.64 -17.14
N GLU A 699 -30.34 9.73 -16.76
CA GLU A 699 -30.44 11.01 -17.46
C GLU A 699 -29.83 10.89 -18.87
N PRO A 700 -30.61 11.14 -19.94
CA PRO A 700 -30.07 11.13 -21.29
C PRO A 700 -29.00 12.23 -21.39
N SER A 701 -27.77 11.86 -21.77
CA SER A 701 -26.73 12.86 -22.01
C SER A 701 -27.22 13.89 -23.03
N ALA A 702 -26.79 15.15 -22.93
CA ALA A 702 -27.13 16.19 -23.91
C ALA A 702 -26.84 15.76 -25.37
N ALA A 703 -25.88 14.84 -25.56
CA ALA A 703 -25.59 14.21 -26.85
C ALA A 703 -26.75 13.35 -27.38
N SER A 704 -27.44 12.59 -26.52
CA SER A 704 -28.60 11.77 -26.88
C SER A 704 -29.79 12.61 -27.34
N HIS A 705 -30.00 13.79 -26.74
CA HIS A 705 -31.06 14.69 -27.18
C HIS A 705 -30.75 15.34 -28.54
N THR A 706 -29.48 15.64 -28.80
CA THR A 706 -29.03 16.28 -30.05
C THR A 706 -29.14 15.34 -31.25
N LEU A 707 -28.91 14.03 -31.08
CA LEU A 707 -29.04 13.04 -32.16
C LEU A 707 -30.49 12.79 -32.59
N LYS A 708 -31.47 12.97 -31.69
CA LYS A 708 -32.91 12.87 -32.03
C LYS A 708 -33.38 13.94 -33.04
N LEU A 709 -32.56 14.95 -33.34
CA LEU A 709 -32.82 15.96 -34.37
C LEU A 709 -32.51 15.45 -35.80
N LEU A 710 -31.81 14.32 -35.93
CA LEU A 710 -31.49 13.72 -37.22
C LEU A 710 -32.68 12.92 -37.74
N SER A 711 -32.89 12.95 -39.07
CA SER A 711 -33.78 12.00 -39.73
C SER A 711 -33.16 10.60 -39.72
N HIS A 712 -33.97 9.57 -39.88
CA HIS A 712 -33.50 8.18 -39.88
C HIS A 712 -32.34 7.92 -40.85
N ARG A 713 -32.34 8.56 -42.03
CA ARG A 713 -31.26 8.41 -43.02
C ARG A 713 -29.98 9.16 -42.61
N GLU A 714 -30.11 10.29 -41.93
CA GLU A 714 -28.98 11.04 -41.38
C GLU A 714 -28.38 10.33 -40.16
N GLU A 715 -29.23 9.69 -39.35
CA GLU A 715 -28.82 8.85 -38.22
C GLU A 715 -28.01 7.63 -38.69
N GLN A 716 -28.47 6.90 -39.72
CA GLN A 716 -27.71 5.81 -40.35
C GLN A 716 -26.33 6.28 -40.84
N ILE A 717 -26.27 7.45 -41.48
CA ILE A 717 -25.00 8.02 -41.95
C ILE A 717 -24.12 8.44 -40.77
N ALA A 718 -24.68 9.04 -39.70
CA ALA A 718 -23.95 9.41 -38.50
C ALA A 718 -23.41 8.19 -37.73
N LEU A 719 -24.14 7.07 -37.70
CA LEU A 719 -23.71 5.78 -37.15
C LEU A 719 -22.52 5.22 -37.94
N LEU A 720 -22.64 5.12 -39.27
CA LEU A 720 -21.51 4.67 -40.11
C LEU A 720 -20.31 5.62 -40.02
N VAL A 721 -20.55 6.91 -39.77
CA VAL A 721 -19.48 7.88 -39.48
C VAL A 721 -18.79 7.57 -38.16
N SER A 722 -19.56 7.23 -37.12
CA SER A 722 -19.03 6.83 -35.81
C SER A 722 -18.25 5.52 -35.85
N GLU A 723 -18.58 4.63 -36.79
CA GLU A 723 -17.83 3.40 -37.10
C GLU A 723 -16.56 3.64 -37.94
N GLY A 724 -16.22 4.90 -38.24
CA GLY A 724 -15.01 5.25 -39.00
C GLY A 724 -15.11 5.03 -40.51
N ARG A 725 -16.29 4.74 -41.07
CA ARG A 725 -16.47 4.45 -42.51
C ARG A 725 -16.23 5.69 -43.37
N THR A 726 -15.33 5.66 -44.34
CA THR A 726 -15.13 6.75 -45.31
C THR A 726 -16.41 7.05 -46.11
N ASN A 727 -16.53 8.25 -46.70
CA ASN A 727 -17.68 8.59 -47.55
C ASN A 727 -17.89 7.61 -48.71
N GLN A 728 -16.81 7.04 -49.26
CA GLN A 728 -16.89 6.00 -50.29
C GLN A 728 -17.45 4.67 -49.76
N GLN A 729 -17.11 4.30 -48.52
CA GLN A 729 -17.65 3.10 -47.88
C GLN A 729 -19.13 3.29 -47.52
N ILE A 730 -19.50 4.45 -46.96
CA ILE A 730 -20.90 4.80 -46.67
C ILE A 730 -21.74 4.81 -47.95
N ALA A 731 -21.20 5.39 -49.02
CA ALA A 731 -21.83 5.41 -50.34
C ALA A 731 -22.11 3.99 -50.86
N ARG A 732 -21.14 3.08 -50.75
CA ARG A 732 -21.31 1.67 -51.15
C ARG A 732 -22.30 0.91 -50.26
N GLU A 733 -22.26 1.15 -48.97
CA GLU A 733 -23.07 0.42 -47.97
C GLU A 733 -24.54 0.84 -48.00
N LEU A 734 -24.81 2.11 -48.30
CA LEU A 734 -26.16 2.66 -48.35
C LEU A 734 -26.72 2.78 -49.78
N ASP A 735 -26.01 2.32 -50.81
CA ASP A 735 -26.34 2.48 -52.22
C ASP A 735 -26.60 3.95 -52.61
N LEU A 736 -25.67 4.82 -52.25
CA LEU A 736 -25.70 6.27 -52.49
C LEU A 736 -24.48 6.69 -53.31
N SER A 737 -24.58 7.83 -54.01
CA SER A 737 -23.38 8.45 -54.60
C SER A 737 -22.49 9.08 -53.52
N HIS A 738 -21.18 9.15 -53.76
CA HIS A 738 -20.23 9.86 -52.88
C HIS A 738 -20.67 11.30 -52.61
N LYS A 739 -21.19 11.99 -53.63
CA LYS A 739 -21.71 13.37 -53.54
C LYS A 739 -22.97 13.47 -52.67
N THR A 740 -23.79 12.44 -52.67
CA THR A 740 -25.00 12.36 -51.84
C THR A 740 -24.62 12.23 -50.36
N VAL A 741 -23.60 11.44 -50.03
CA VAL A 741 -23.08 11.31 -48.64
C VAL A 741 -22.51 12.64 -48.14
N GLU A 742 -21.72 13.35 -48.95
CA GLU A 742 -21.25 14.71 -48.61
C GLU A 742 -22.41 15.67 -48.31
N THR A 743 -23.49 15.59 -49.09
CA THR A 743 -24.68 16.43 -48.90
C THR A 743 -25.40 16.11 -47.58
N TYR A 744 -25.52 14.83 -47.24
CA TYR A 744 -26.08 14.41 -45.95
C TYR A 744 -25.21 14.86 -44.76
N LEU A 745 -23.89 14.74 -44.87
CA LEU A 745 -22.97 15.21 -43.83
C LEU A 745 -23.07 16.72 -43.62
N GLY A 746 -23.19 17.51 -44.68
CA GLY A 746 -23.41 18.96 -44.56
C GLY A 746 -24.71 19.30 -43.83
N ARG A 747 -25.79 18.51 -44.03
CA ARG A 747 -27.05 18.67 -43.29
C ARG A 747 -26.93 18.25 -41.83
N ILE A 748 -26.26 17.12 -41.57
CA ILE A 748 -25.95 16.65 -40.20
C ILE A 748 -25.16 17.72 -39.44
N PHE A 749 -24.11 18.27 -40.04
CA PHE A 749 -23.31 19.34 -39.44
C PHE A 749 -24.16 20.55 -39.06
N LYS A 750 -25.00 21.00 -39.99
CA LYS A 750 -25.91 22.14 -39.76
C LYS A 750 -26.94 21.87 -38.67
N LYS A 751 -27.53 20.66 -38.63
CA LYS A 751 -28.55 20.29 -37.64
C LYS A 751 -27.98 20.09 -36.24
N LEU A 752 -26.76 19.58 -36.15
CA LEU A 752 -26.08 19.31 -34.88
C LEU A 752 -25.24 20.51 -34.40
N GLY A 753 -25.12 21.59 -35.18
CA GLY A 753 -24.33 22.77 -34.82
C GLY A 753 -22.82 22.52 -34.77
N ILE A 754 -22.34 21.53 -35.54
CA ILE A 754 -20.94 21.08 -35.55
C ILE A 754 -20.30 21.35 -36.91
N SER A 755 -18.97 21.38 -36.95
CA SER A 755 -18.20 21.72 -38.16
C SER A 755 -17.34 20.56 -38.67
N ALA A 756 -17.17 19.51 -37.86
CA ALA A 756 -16.27 18.40 -38.19
C ALA A 756 -16.95 17.03 -38.07
N ARG A 757 -16.52 16.13 -38.96
CA ARG A 757 -16.93 14.73 -38.98
C ARG A 757 -16.61 13.98 -37.68
N THR A 758 -15.46 14.28 -37.07
CA THR A 758 -15.03 13.71 -35.78
C THR A 758 -15.99 14.08 -34.64
N GLN A 759 -16.63 15.26 -34.72
CA GLN A 759 -17.64 15.68 -33.74
C GLN A 759 -18.94 14.90 -33.88
N VAL A 760 -19.33 14.48 -35.11
CA VAL A 760 -20.46 13.54 -35.30
C VAL A 760 -20.16 12.21 -34.63
N ALA A 761 -18.97 11.64 -34.85
CA ALA A 761 -18.57 10.37 -34.25
C ALA A 761 -18.54 10.44 -32.72
N HIS A 762 -18.02 11.53 -32.16
CA HIS A 762 -18.03 11.78 -30.71
C HIS A 762 -19.46 11.88 -30.14
N LEU A 763 -20.35 12.64 -30.77
CA LEU A 763 -21.75 12.79 -30.32
C LEU A 763 -22.51 11.46 -30.33
N VAL A 764 -22.35 10.66 -31.39
CA VAL A 764 -22.95 9.30 -31.47
C VAL A 764 -22.37 8.37 -30.40
N GLY A 765 -21.05 8.42 -30.18
CA GLY A 765 -20.38 7.60 -29.17
C GLY A 765 -20.64 7.99 -27.71
N VAL A 766 -21.20 9.18 -27.44
CA VAL A 766 -21.62 9.64 -26.10
C VAL A 766 -23.13 9.41 -25.86
N ALA A 767 -23.87 9.06 -26.91
CA ALA A 767 -25.31 8.79 -26.84
C ALA A 767 -25.67 7.30 -26.98
N GLY A 768 -24.77 6.48 -27.54
CA GLY A 768 -24.96 5.04 -27.76
C GLY A 768 -24.25 4.13 -26.74
N GLY A 769 -23.60 4.70 -25.73
CA GLY A 769 -23.11 3.99 -24.53
C GLY A 769 -23.90 4.46 -23.31
#